data_AF-A0A2T5G5Y0-F1
#
_entry.id   AF-A0A2T5G5Y0-F1
#
_cell.length_a   1.000
_cell.length_b   1.000
_cell.length_c   1.000
_cell.angle_alpha   90.00
_cell.angle_beta   90.00
_cell.angle_gamma   90.00
#
_symmetry.space_group_name_H-M   'P 1'
#
loop_
_entity.id
_entity.type
_entity.pdbx_description
1 polymer ?
#
loop_
_entity_poly.entity_id
_entity_poly.type
_entity_poly.pdbx_seq_one_letter_code
_entity_poly.pdbx_strand_id
1 'polypeptide(L)'
;MKRLLALLLAALFFLSEVALAAGGTFKEVVDPGLLGFTDTLNRDVSEITYGRINNYFTPKNTSNDVLRLGTLFPYLPEFEDYFRYAVWGPWHTDPRWDGTGGIKYDVLGHPRARYIGFGKYGESIGNVFYPPDYNGNNRPYPLENFISEPRKNKAVKDAFPQFFSNYQNYINGVYIKKGMPDDLKKRIRTGYYISASANGYDPYSIIEKTKAPAFEDPAPYVHIVLPPTNETMGSGLVFHKGRDGRIYYMSVPIPPEPLLLDGEDWIEITPKEQTGQTGTPVQFELKVRWERIENIQKLAGMFGLDFGFQVTLAHKTKSGSYPVDFKIDSLTASKLATKSYINLLPATLGGTLPPNGEKATTFTVTVQNAPTEVVAEIFPIWTVKGKKDLLSFFTVDPLYKTAKATVKPFMPDYAVQLTPSERTAKPGDEVNFNLTVSWKDHPAGQGFRVILAYQTPQGKLPVDFTLGGKTATKGRDVSYVSNMTNQLEGSLSGTVRVKAYDKTSTLIAQVIPLDRNGSPLPIQPPYDGDPKDNEAKAVVKPTGVDYAAVPFKEPVKLYIPYGVNNPSFRIIPHFERLDGIPVNVPYTITIRGAFGTVTKQGDNIPNHQSIGVPYPIVNPPLGTYQVTAEIWPVQKDLDVNPANNRTVITVIVEKAPPPEKGPVQRGIHVELGSK
;
A
#
# COMPACT_ATOMS: atom_id res chain seq x y z
N MET A 1 -3.46 24.27 33.94
CA MET A 1 -3.77 24.47 32.49
C MET A 1 -5.03 23.75 32.03
N LYS A 2 -5.15 22.42 32.13
CA LYS A 2 -6.37 21.67 31.68
C LYS A 2 -7.69 22.12 32.35
N ARG A 3 -7.65 22.49 33.63
CA ARG A 3 -8.83 23.03 34.36
C ARG A 3 -9.20 24.47 33.97
N LEU A 4 -8.23 25.27 33.52
CA LEU A 4 -8.47 26.65 33.06
C LEU A 4 -9.11 26.65 31.66
N LEU A 5 -8.72 25.70 30.81
CA LEU A 5 -9.29 25.49 29.48
C LEU A 5 -10.74 24.96 29.56
N ALA A 6 -11.03 24.05 30.50
CA ALA A 6 -12.39 23.57 30.74
C ALA A 6 -13.33 24.66 31.29
N LEU A 7 -12.82 25.56 32.16
CA LEU A 7 -13.59 26.71 32.64
C LEU A 7 -13.85 27.75 31.55
N LEU A 8 -12.90 27.99 30.64
CA LEU A 8 -13.08 28.89 29.50
C LEU A 8 -14.09 28.33 28.48
N LEU A 9 -14.04 27.03 28.21
CA LEU A 9 -14.99 26.36 27.32
C LEU A 9 -16.40 26.32 27.92
N ALA A 10 -16.53 26.06 29.23
CA ALA A 10 -17.81 26.13 29.93
C ALA A 10 -18.36 27.57 29.98
N ALA A 11 -17.51 28.58 30.16
CA ALA A 11 -17.91 29.99 30.14
C ALA A 11 -18.34 30.47 28.75
N LEU A 12 -17.69 30.01 27.67
CA LEU A 12 -18.09 30.27 26.29
C LEU A 12 -19.41 29.59 25.92
N PHE A 13 -19.61 28.33 26.37
CA PHE A 13 -20.88 27.62 26.22
C PHE A 13 -22.01 28.31 27.00
N PHE A 14 -21.73 28.79 28.22
CA PHE A 14 -22.68 29.58 29.00
C PHE A 14 -22.94 30.97 28.40
N LEU A 15 -21.98 31.63 27.75
CA LEU A 15 -22.18 32.92 27.09
C LEU A 15 -23.03 32.80 25.82
N SER A 16 -22.91 31.70 25.05
CA SER A 16 -23.81 31.43 23.92
C SER A 16 -25.23 31.09 24.40
N GLU A 17 -25.37 30.32 25.49
CA GLU A 17 -26.65 29.99 26.11
C GLU A 17 -27.31 31.23 26.74
N VAL A 18 -26.55 32.12 27.39
CA VAL A 18 -27.07 33.35 28.00
C VAL A 18 -27.49 34.38 26.94
N ALA A 19 -26.82 34.45 25.79
CA ALA A 19 -27.27 35.28 24.66
C ALA A 19 -28.60 34.78 24.05
N LEU A 20 -28.85 33.47 24.11
CA LEU A 20 -30.12 32.83 23.69
C LEU A 20 -31.20 32.88 24.79
N ALA A 21 -30.83 32.81 26.06
CA ALA A 21 -31.74 32.77 27.21
C ALA A 21 -32.15 34.15 27.74
N ALA A 22 -31.37 35.21 27.48
CA ALA A 22 -31.66 36.56 27.99
C ALA A 22 -32.80 37.29 27.27
N GLY A 23 -33.50 36.66 26.32
CA GLY A 23 -34.70 37.24 25.71
C GLY A 23 -34.50 38.61 25.08
N GLY A 24 -33.26 38.95 24.70
CA GLY A 24 -32.95 40.15 23.94
C GLY A 24 -33.66 40.04 22.60
N THR A 25 -34.82 40.65 22.49
CA THR A 25 -35.46 40.90 21.20
C THR A 25 -34.51 41.79 20.41
N PHE A 26 -33.64 41.19 19.60
CA PHE A 26 -33.20 41.85 18.38
C PHE A 26 -34.47 42.09 17.59
N LYS A 27 -35.00 43.30 17.71
CA LYS A 27 -36.00 43.83 16.80
C LYS A 27 -35.25 44.07 15.50
N GLU A 28 -35.01 43.01 14.74
CA GLU A 28 -34.48 43.11 13.39
C GLU A 28 -35.47 43.94 12.58
N VAL A 29 -35.04 45.15 12.21
CA VAL A 29 -35.57 45.80 11.02
C VAL A 29 -35.11 44.92 9.87
N VAL A 30 -36.07 44.23 9.26
CA VAL A 30 -35.87 43.43 8.06
C VAL A 30 -35.12 44.29 7.04
N ASP A 31 -33.92 43.86 6.66
CA ASP A 31 -33.12 44.50 5.62
C ASP A 31 -33.95 44.57 4.32
N PRO A 32 -34.11 45.74 3.68
CA PRO A 32 -34.73 45.87 2.36
C PRO A 32 -34.14 44.94 1.29
N GLY A 33 -32.87 44.53 1.42
CA GLY A 33 -32.24 43.52 0.56
C GLY A 33 -32.89 42.14 0.66
N LEU A 34 -33.55 41.82 1.79
CA LEU A 34 -34.30 40.58 1.99
C LEU A 34 -35.62 40.56 1.18
N LEU A 35 -36.21 41.74 0.91
CA LEU A 35 -37.37 41.87 0.01
C LEU A 35 -36.96 41.68 -1.46
N GLY A 36 -35.77 42.14 -1.85
CA GLY A 36 -35.20 41.84 -3.16
C GLY A 36 -34.88 40.35 -3.37
N PHE A 37 -34.57 39.62 -2.29
CA PHE A 37 -34.39 38.17 -2.32
C PHE A 37 -35.72 37.44 -2.55
N THR A 38 -36.83 37.89 -1.95
CA THR A 38 -38.18 37.36 -2.26
C THR A 38 -38.63 37.68 -3.70
N ASP A 39 -38.20 38.80 -4.27
CA ASP A 39 -38.51 39.14 -5.66
C ASP A 39 -37.70 38.30 -6.67
N THR A 40 -36.47 37.93 -6.32
CA THR A 40 -35.63 37.04 -7.14
C THR A 40 -36.13 35.60 -7.07
N LEU A 41 -36.54 35.13 -5.88
CA LEU A 41 -37.23 33.85 -5.67
C LEU A 41 -38.56 33.78 -6.45
N ASN A 42 -39.31 34.88 -6.51
CA ASN A 42 -40.53 34.99 -7.32
C ASN A 42 -40.25 34.93 -8.84
N ARG A 43 -39.09 35.43 -9.29
CA ARG A 43 -38.72 35.44 -10.70
C ARG A 43 -38.24 34.07 -11.18
N ASP A 44 -37.34 33.43 -10.44
CA ASP A 44 -36.70 32.17 -10.88
C ASP A 44 -37.66 30.97 -10.81
N VAL A 45 -38.69 31.02 -9.94
CA VAL A 45 -39.76 30.01 -9.86
C VAL A 45 -40.89 30.25 -10.90
N SER A 46 -41.03 31.48 -11.42
CA SER A 46 -42.05 31.81 -12.43
C SER A 46 -41.78 31.19 -13.81
N GLU A 47 -40.53 30.84 -14.12
CA GLU A 47 -40.16 30.23 -15.40
C GLU A 47 -40.49 28.73 -15.49
N ILE A 48 -40.65 28.03 -14.36
CA ILE A 48 -40.88 26.57 -14.35
C ILE A 48 -42.36 26.19 -14.32
N THR A 49 -43.28 27.10 -13.92
CA THR A 49 -44.72 26.76 -13.88
C THR A 49 -45.62 27.96 -14.13
N TYR A 50 -46.37 27.92 -15.24
CA TYR A 50 -47.41 28.87 -15.60
C TYR A 50 -48.39 29.13 -14.45
N GLY A 51 -48.32 30.33 -13.87
CA GLY A 51 -49.41 31.08 -13.24
C GLY A 51 -50.27 30.34 -12.21
N ARG A 52 -49.78 30.24 -10.96
CA ARG A 52 -50.62 30.18 -9.73
C ARG A 52 -49.84 30.17 -8.39
N ILE A 53 -48.54 30.47 -8.38
CA ILE A 53 -47.70 30.40 -7.17
C ILE A 53 -47.69 31.71 -6.34
N ASN A 54 -48.05 32.87 -6.93
CA ASN A 54 -48.21 34.16 -6.22
C ASN A 54 -49.21 34.15 -5.07
N ASN A 55 -49.93 33.04 -4.90
CA ASN A 55 -50.86 32.85 -3.83
C ASN A 55 -50.21 32.29 -2.55
N TYR A 56 -48.98 31.77 -2.52
CA TYR A 56 -48.50 31.02 -1.35
C TYR A 56 -47.58 31.77 -0.37
N PHE A 57 -47.24 33.02 -0.67
CA PHE A 57 -46.17 33.73 0.05
C PHE A 57 -46.64 35.06 0.62
N THR A 58 -46.51 35.22 1.94
CA THR A 58 -46.71 36.51 2.64
C THR A 58 -45.58 36.73 3.66
N PRO A 59 -45.06 37.96 3.85
CA PRO A 59 -44.00 38.25 4.84
C PRO A 59 -44.41 37.99 6.30
N LYS A 60 -45.72 37.85 6.55
CA LYS A 60 -46.33 37.58 7.84
C LYS A 60 -47.42 36.53 7.68
N ASN A 61 -47.61 35.67 8.68
CA ASN A 61 -48.79 34.80 8.74
C ASN A 61 -50.02 35.58 9.26
N THR A 62 -51.18 34.94 9.38
CA THR A 62 -52.40 35.56 9.92
C THR A 62 -52.35 35.90 11.41
N SER A 63 -51.38 35.34 12.14
CA SER A 63 -51.05 35.74 13.52
C SER A 63 -50.04 36.91 13.56
N ASN A 64 -49.71 37.47 12.39
CA ASN A 64 -48.76 38.57 12.20
C ASN A 64 -47.32 38.22 12.59
N ASP A 65 -46.99 36.92 12.67
CA ASP A 65 -45.66 36.44 13.04
C ASP A 65 -44.63 36.73 11.96
N VAL A 66 -43.42 37.06 12.40
CA VAL A 66 -42.28 37.33 11.52
C VAL A 66 -41.68 36.01 11.03
N LEU A 67 -41.31 35.98 9.74
CA LEU A 67 -40.56 34.89 9.14
C LEU A 67 -39.14 34.82 9.75
N ARG A 68 -38.73 33.63 10.15
CA ARG A 68 -37.41 33.33 10.72
C ARG A 68 -36.69 32.32 9.85
N LEU A 69 -35.37 32.45 9.74
CA LEU A 69 -34.51 31.48 9.08
C LEU A 69 -33.81 30.61 10.13
N GLY A 70 -33.73 29.31 9.87
CA GLY A 70 -33.02 28.34 10.68
C GLY A 70 -32.13 27.44 9.83
N THR A 71 -31.14 26.84 10.47
CA THR A 71 -30.30 25.80 9.86
C THR A 71 -30.54 24.50 10.63
N LEU A 72 -30.84 23.43 9.91
CA LEU A 72 -31.01 22.10 10.48
C LEU A 72 -29.73 21.30 10.27
N PHE A 73 -29.18 20.82 11.39
CA PHE A 73 -28.01 19.95 11.44
C PHE A 73 -28.50 18.52 11.74
N PRO A 74 -28.70 17.66 10.74
CA PRO A 74 -28.90 16.24 11.02
C PRO A 74 -27.57 15.71 11.58
N TYR A 75 -27.53 15.42 12.89
CA TYR A 75 -26.36 14.83 13.56
C TYR A 75 -26.16 13.36 13.13
N LEU A 76 -25.92 13.10 11.85
CA LEU A 76 -25.86 11.75 11.28
C LEU A 76 -24.70 11.66 10.27
N PRO A 77 -23.75 10.71 10.41
CA PRO A 77 -22.59 10.59 9.52
C PRO A 77 -22.92 10.33 8.04
N GLU A 78 -24.13 9.87 7.74
CA GLU A 78 -24.61 9.58 6.38
C GLU A 78 -25.31 10.78 5.71
N PHE A 79 -25.59 11.83 6.47
CA PHE A 79 -26.15 13.09 5.97
C PHE A 79 -25.14 14.21 6.23
N GLU A 80 -24.15 14.33 5.35
CA GLU A 80 -23.16 15.42 5.32
C GLU A 80 -23.77 16.79 4.96
N ASP A 81 -25.09 16.86 4.84
CA ASP A 81 -25.83 17.94 4.23
C ASP A 81 -26.44 18.88 5.27
N TYR A 82 -26.32 20.18 5.03
CA TYR A 82 -26.94 21.23 5.83
C TYR A 82 -28.21 21.71 5.14
N PHE A 83 -29.28 21.94 5.91
CA PHE A 83 -30.54 22.44 5.33
C PHE A 83 -30.89 23.80 5.92
N ARG A 84 -30.99 24.83 5.08
CA ARG A 84 -31.65 26.08 5.47
C ARG A 84 -33.15 25.90 5.37
N TYR A 85 -33.89 26.38 6.35
CA TYR A 85 -35.33 26.39 6.30
C TYR A 85 -35.86 27.72 6.84
N ALA A 86 -37.05 28.11 6.38
CA ALA A 86 -37.75 29.27 6.91
C ALA A 86 -39.04 28.85 7.62
N VAL A 87 -39.39 29.55 8.70
CA VAL A 87 -40.58 29.28 9.53
C VAL A 87 -41.23 30.57 9.98
N TRP A 88 -42.56 30.56 10.15
CA TRP A 88 -43.26 31.62 10.89
C TRP A 88 -43.53 31.20 12.34
N GLY A 89 -43.45 32.16 13.27
CA GLY A 89 -43.88 32.01 14.67
C GLY A 89 -42.78 31.64 15.68
N PRO A 90 -43.07 31.72 17.00
CA PRO A 90 -42.18 31.26 18.06
C PRO A 90 -42.18 29.73 18.23
N TRP A 91 -41.10 29.18 18.80
CA TRP A 91 -40.94 27.75 19.12
C TRP A 91 -41.98 27.33 20.19
N HIS A 92 -42.94 26.45 19.86
CA HIS A 92 -44.01 25.95 20.77
C HIS A 92 -43.92 24.44 21.14
N THR A 93 -44.18 24.11 22.41
CA THR A 93 -43.85 22.81 23.06
C THR A 93 -45.00 21.97 23.64
N ASP A 94 -46.28 22.15 23.27
CA ASP A 94 -47.36 21.37 23.94
C ASP A 94 -48.36 20.67 22.99
N PRO A 95 -48.37 19.32 22.85
CA PRO A 95 -49.37 18.55 22.08
C PRO A 95 -50.83 18.72 22.54
N ARG A 96 -51.12 19.46 23.62
CA ARG A 96 -52.47 19.70 24.15
C ARG A 96 -52.92 21.17 24.13
N TRP A 97 -52.27 22.02 23.33
CA TRP A 97 -52.59 23.45 23.30
C TRP A 97 -53.99 23.73 22.69
N ASP A 98 -54.80 24.49 23.44
CA ASP A 98 -56.16 24.94 23.09
C ASP A 98 -56.21 26.36 22.51
N GLY A 99 -55.05 26.99 22.29
CA GLY A 99 -54.93 28.32 21.68
C GLY A 99 -54.71 29.49 22.64
N THR A 100 -54.46 29.29 23.94
CA THR A 100 -54.12 30.41 24.85
C THR A 100 -52.83 30.20 25.67
N GLY A 101 -51.87 31.15 25.52
CA GLY A 101 -50.80 31.56 26.46
C GLY A 101 -49.88 30.54 27.18
N GLY A 102 -48.58 30.52 26.81
CA GLY A 102 -47.48 30.11 27.69
C GLY A 102 -46.35 29.30 27.01
N ILE A 103 -45.11 29.81 27.05
CA ILE A 103 -43.90 29.10 26.58
C ILE A 103 -43.57 28.00 27.60
N LYS A 104 -43.38 26.75 27.16
CA LYS A 104 -42.80 25.67 27.99
C LYS A 104 -41.53 25.09 27.34
N TYR A 105 -40.76 24.37 28.12
CA TYR A 105 -39.46 23.81 27.76
C TYR A 105 -39.53 22.27 27.70
N ASP A 106 -38.62 21.62 26.97
CA ASP A 106 -38.49 20.16 26.95
C ASP A 106 -37.91 19.61 28.27
N VAL A 107 -37.69 18.29 28.35
CA VAL A 107 -37.12 17.63 29.55
C VAL A 107 -35.71 18.12 29.92
N LEU A 108 -35.05 18.86 29.04
CA LEU A 108 -33.74 19.47 29.22
C LEU A 108 -33.82 21.00 29.39
N GLY A 109 -34.99 21.62 29.32
CA GLY A 109 -35.13 23.06 29.45
C GLY A 109 -35.06 23.84 28.13
N HIS A 110 -35.31 23.23 26.97
CA HIS A 110 -35.26 23.91 25.66
C HIS A 110 -36.63 24.11 24.99
N PRO A 111 -36.90 25.26 24.33
CA PRO A 111 -38.08 25.45 23.47
C PRO A 111 -38.04 24.52 22.22
N ARG A 112 -39.18 23.98 21.76
CA ARG A 112 -39.32 23.11 20.56
C ARG A 112 -40.12 23.81 19.46
N ALA A 113 -39.82 23.58 18.17
CA ALA A 113 -40.56 24.18 17.05
C ALA A 113 -41.70 23.27 16.52
N ARG A 114 -42.78 23.87 15.99
CA ARG A 114 -43.87 23.17 15.29
C ARG A 114 -43.95 23.45 13.79
N TYR A 115 -43.59 24.66 13.38
CA TYR A 115 -43.67 25.06 11.99
C TYR A 115 -42.30 24.86 11.36
N ILE A 116 -42.21 23.98 10.36
CA ILE A 116 -41.06 23.95 9.45
C ILE A 116 -41.63 24.06 8.03
N GLY A 117 -41.37 25.18 7.34
CA GLY A 117 -41.86 25.47 5.99
C GLY A 117 -42.96 26.55 5.88
N PHE A 118 -43.15 27.04 4.66
CA PHE A 118 -44.15 28.06 4.28
C PHE A 118 -45.50 27.41 3.91
N GLY A 119 -46.60 28.11 4.16
CA GLY A 119 -47.94 27.76 3.65
C GLY A 119 -48.93 28.95 3.69
N LYS A 120 -49.79 29.11 2.67
CA LYS A 120 -50.85 30.13 2.67
C LYS A 120 -51.98 29.76 3.62
N TYR A 121 -52.62 30.77 4.18
CA TYR A 121 -53.94 30.62 4.80
C TYR A 121 -54.96 30.01 3.83
N GLY A 122 -55.61 28.91 4.24
CA GLY A 122 -56.57 28.13 3.43
C GLY A 122 -55.99 26.84 2.81
N GLU A 123 -54.70 26.57 2.99
CA GLU A 123 -54.12 25.28 2.60
C GLU A 123 -54.47 24.18 3.62
N SER A 124 -54.99 23.06 3.13
CA SER A 124 -55.20 21.82 3.89
C SER A 124 -53.89 21.10 4.28
N ILE A 125 -52.72 21.75 4.10
CA ILE A 125 -51.40 21.14 4.17
C ILE A 125 -50.44 22.09 4.90
N GLY A 126 -50.71 22.38 6.17
CA GLY A 126 -49.61 22.66 7.11
C GLY A 126 -48.90 21.36 7.44
N ASN A 127 -47.67 21.38 7.96
CA ASN A 127 -47.11 20.19 8.60
C ASN A 127 -47.78 19.98 9.96
N VAL A 128 -49.09 19.68 9.94
CA VAL A 128 -50.02 19.74 11.09
C VAL A 128 -49.70 18.71 12.18
N PHE A 129 -48.73 17.82 11.94
CA PHE A 129 -48.40 16.70 12.81
C PHE A 129 -46.99 16.76 13.39
N TYR A 130 -46.39 17.95 13.39
CA TYR A 130 -45.29 18.27 14.30
C TYR A 130 -45.84 19.07 15.49
N PRO A 131 -45.82 18.56 16.74
CA PRO A 131 -45.23 17.32 17.20
C PRO A 131 -46.19 16.12 17.05
N PRO A 132 -45.63 14.91 17.12
CA PRO A 132 -46.33 13.64 16.95
C PRO A 132 -47.41 13.34 17.99
N ASP A 133 -48.15 12.30 17.62
CA ASP A 133 -48.78 11.20 18.35
C ASP A 133 -48.23 10.83 19.76
N TYR A 134 -47.82 11.77 20.62
CA TYR A 134 -47.58 11.52 22.05
C TYR A 134 -48.87 11.03 22.73
N ASN A 135 -50.03 11.42 22.19
CA ASN A 135 -51.34 10.89 22.57
C ASN A 135 -51.64 9.50 21.95
N GLY A 136 -50.74 8.95 21.14
CA GLY A 136 -50.80 7.60 20.59
C GLY A 136 -50.54 6.50 21.62
N ASN A 137 -50.47 6.79 22.92
CA ASN A 137 -50.24 5.82 24.01
C ASN A 137 -48.92 5.04 23.88
N ASN A 138 -47.79 5.71 23.58
CA ASN A 138 -46.51 5.02 23.31
C ASN A 138 -46.63 3.95 22.21
N ARG A 139 -47.57 4.11 21.26
CA ARG A 139 -47.54 3.28 20.06
C ARG A 139 -46.15 3.47 19.44
N PRO A 140 -45.38 2.38 19.26
CA PRO A 140 -44.07 2.50 18.65
C PRO A 140 -44.26 3.22 17.32
N TYR A 141 -43.31 4.10 16.97
CA TYR A 141 -43.13 4.60 15.60
C TYR A 141 -43.50 3.45 14.66
N PRO A 142 -44.36 3.59 13.64
CA PRO A 142 -44.96 2.41 13.01
C PRO A 142 -43.91 1.57 12.29
N LEU A 143 -43.28 0.62 13.00
CA LEU A 143 -42.16 -0.18 12.50
C LEU A 143 -42.64 -1.31 11.59
N GLU A 144 -43.95 -1.51 11.51
CA GLU A 144 -44.59 -2.64 10.85
C GLU A 144 -45.85 -2.19 10.09
N ASN A 145 -46.17 -2.89 8.99
CA ASN A 145 -47.38 -2.72 8.19
C ASN A 145 -47.51 -1.37 7.46
N PHE A 146 -46.39 -0.78 7.02
CA PHE A 146 -46.44 0.29 6.03
C PHE A 146 -47.17 -0.17 4.78
N ILE A 147 -48.05 0.68 4.27
CA ILE A 147 -48.85 0.40 3.10
C ILE A 147 -48.06 0.90 1.89
N SER A 148 -47.54 -0.03 1.10
CA SER A 148 -46.96 0.29 -0.20
C SER A 148 -48.06 0.80 -1.13
N GLU A 149 -47.67 1.72 -2.01
CA GLU A 149 -48.54 2.35 -3.00
C GLU A 149 -49.87 2.86 -2.41
N PRO A 150 -49.86 3.74 -1.40
CA PRO A 150 -51.07 4.18 -0.68
C PRO A 150 -52.15 4.75 -1.62
N ARG A 151 -51.75 5.24 -2.79
CA ARG A 151 -52.63 5.76 -3.86
C ARG A 151 -53.45 4.69 -4.58
N LYS A 152 -52.98 3.44 -4.61
CA LYS A 152 -53.69 2.29 -5.18
C LYS A 152 -54.48 1.53 -4.11
N ASN A 153 -54.18 1.77 -2.83
CA ASN A 153 -54.84 1.11 -1.73
C ASN A 153 -56.23 1.72 -1.46
N LYS A 154 -57.30 0.94 -1.72
CA LYS A 154 -58.69 1.38 -1.51
C LYS A 154 -58.96 1.81 -0.07
N ALA A 155 -58.46 1.07 0.93
CA ALA A 155 -58.70 1.37 2.34
C ALA A 155 -58.06 2.71 2.75
N VAL A 156 -56.89 3.03 2.21
CA VAL A 156 -56.24 4.34 2.44
C VAL A 156 -57.06 5.47 1.81
N LYS A 157 -57.53 5.29 0.57
CA LYS A 157 -58.36 6.27 -0.14
C LYS A 157 -59.71 6.50 0.52
N ASP A 158 -60.35 5.45 1.01
CA ASP A 158 -61.62 5.56 1.72
C ASP A 158 -61.44 6.27 3.08
N ALA A 159 -60.33 6.00 3.78
CA ALA A 159 -60.04 6.59 5.09
C ALA A 159 -59.56 8.05 5.01
N PHE A 160 -58.81 8.41 3.96
CA PHE A 160 -58.20 9.74 3.80
C PHE A 160 -58.37 10.32 2.39
N PRO A 161 -59.62 10.48 1.89
CA PRO A 161 -59.86 10.94 0.53
C PRO A 161 -59.29 12.35 0.25
N GLN A 162 -59.14 13.19 1.28
CA GLN A 162 -58.61 14.55 1.18
C GLN A 162 -57.16 14.63 0.70
N PHE A 163 -56.38 13.55 0.83
CA PHE A 163 -54.98 13.52 0.37
C PHE A 163 -54.82 13.05 -1.07
N PHE A 164 -55.89 12.65 -1.76
CA PHE A 164 -55.82 12.09 -3.12
C PHE A 164 -56.55 12.96 -4.15
N SER A 165 -56.47 14.28 -4.01
CA SER A 165 -56.99 15.21 -5.03
C SER A 165 -56.27 15.06 -6.38
N ASN A 166 -56.86 15.59 -7.46
CA ASN A 166 -56.28 15.52 -8.81
C ASN A 166 -54.85 16.09 -8.89
N TYR A 167 -54.56 17.16 -8.15
CA TYR A 167 -53.24 17.79 -8.12
C TYR A 167 -52.21 16.92 -7.39
N GLN A 168 -52.57 16.37 -6.23
CA GLN A 168 -51.70 15.45 -5.49
C GLN A 168 -51.46 14.19 -6.32
N ASN A 169 -52.47 13.63 -6.99
CA ASN A 169 -52.30 12.47 -7.87
C ASN A 169 -51.36 12.75 -9.07
N TYR A 170 -51.34 13.99 -9.58
CA TYR A 170 -50.45 14.39 -10.66
C TYR A 170 -48.98 14.42 -10.24
N ILE A 171 -48.61 15.16 -9.18
CA ILE A 171 -47.24 15.26 -8.66
C ILE A 171 -46.65 13.87 -8.41
N ASN A 172 -47.44 13.07 -7.73
CA ASN A 172 -47.12 11.71 -7.34
C ASN A 172 -47.04 10.77 -8.54
N GLY A 173 -47.89 10.95 -9.55
CA GLY A 173 -47.83 10.22 -10.82
C GLY A 173 -46.57 10.51 -11.63
N VAL A 174 -46.04 11.74 -11.55
CA VAL A 174 -44.76 12.11 -12.17
C VAL A 174 -43.60 11.31 -11.57
N TYR A 175 -43.49 11.26 -10.24
CA TYR A 175 -42.43 10.50 -9.57
C TYR A 175 -42.55 8.98 -9.74
N ILE A 176 -43.77 8.45 -9.86
CA ILE A 176 -43.96 7.02 -10.19
C ILE A 176 -43.53 6.72 -11.62
N LYS A 177 -43.94 7.55 -12.60
CA LYS A 177 -43.68 7.29 -14.01
C LYS A 177 -42.21 7.51 -14.39
N LYS A 178 -41.55 8.48 -13.78
CA LYS A 178 -40.14 8.84 -14.06
C LYS A 178 -39.14 8.20 -13.09
N GLY A 179 -39.62 7.56 -12.02
CA GLY A 179 -38.80 7.21 -10.87
C GLY A 179 -38.58 8.41 -9.95
N MET A 180 -38.52 8.15 -8.65
CA MET A 180 -38.14 9.15 -7.66
C MET A 180 -36.60 9.32 -7.70
N PRO A 181 -36.08 10.55 -7.87
CA PRO A 181 -34.64 10.82 -7.82
C PRO A 181 -34.01 10.36 -6.50
N ASP A 182 -32.76 9.90 -6.54
CA ASP A 182 -32.08 9.36 -5.36
C ASP A 182 -31.78 10.43 -4.29
N ASP A 183 -31.55 11.67 -4.69
CA ASP A 183 -31.42 12.82 -3.79
C ASP A 183 -32.74 13.08 -3.03
N LEU A 184 -33.89 12.99 -3.72
CA LEU A 184 -35.20 13.13 -3.09
C LEU A 184 -35.50 11.97 -2.14
N LYS A 185 -35.11 10.74 -2.49
CA LYS A 185 -35.18 9.59 -1.55
C LYS A 185 -34.32 9.84 -0.31
N LYS A 186 -33.07 10.32 -0.48
CA LYS A 186 -32.16 10.67 0.62
C LYS A 186 -32.80 11.72 1.54
N ARG A 187 -33.36 12.79 0.97
CA ARG A 187 -34.05 13.86 1.72
C ARG A 187 -35.26 13.34 2.49
N ILE A 188 -36.08 12.49 1.88
CA ILE A 188 -37.20 11.84 2.57
C ILE A 188 -36.71 10.97 3.74
N ARG A 189 -35.61 10.22 3.57
CA ARG A 189 -34.95 9.50 4.68
C ARG A 189 -34.56 10.46 5.79
N THR A 190 -33.86 11.55 5.50
CA THR A 190 -33.54 12.59 6.49
C THR A 190 -34.81 13.10 7.20
N GLY A 191 -35.89 13.27 6.45
CA GLY A 191 -37.22 13.61 6.96
C GLY A 191 -37.76 12.67 8.02
N TYR A 192 -37.62 11.36 7.79
CA TYR A 192 -37.97 10.34 8.77
C TYR A 192 -37.11 10.43 10.02
N TYR A 193 -35.79 10.62 9.89
CA TYR A 193 -34.87 10.82 11.01
C TYR A 193 -35.29 12.03 11.84
N ILE A 194 -35.52 13.18 11.19
CA ILE A 194 -35.98 14.42 11.83
C ILE A 194 -37.28 14.17 12.60
N SER A 195 -38.21 13.45 11.98
CA SER A 195 -39.48 13.08 12.62
C SER A 195 -39.24 12.21 13.86
N ALA A 196 -38.51 11.10 13.72
CA ALA A 196 -38.21 10.19 14.83
C ALA A 196 -37.47 10.89 15.99
N SER A 197 -36.48 11.72 15.70
CA SER A 197 -35.74 12.47 16.73
C SER A 197 -36.62 13.46 17.49
N ALA A 198 -37.46 14.25 16.80
CA ALA A 198 -38.35 15.19 17.49
C ALA A 198 -39.48 14.51 18.26
N ASN A 199 -39.76 13.25 17.92
CA ASN A 199 -40.64 12.38 18.69
C ASN A 199 -39.97 11.83 19.97
N GLY A 200 -38.68 12.06 20.17
CA GLY A 200 -37.91 11.50 21.28
C GLY A 200 -37.54 10.03 21.07
N TYR A 201 -37.66 9.51 19.86
CA TYR A 201 -37.11 8.20 19.53
C TYR A 201 -35.63 8.31 19.14
N ASP A 202 -34.85 7.28 19.45
CA ASP A 202 -33.53 7.11 18.84
C ASP A 202 -33.72 6.63 17.39
N PRO A 203 -33.46 7.49 16.40
CA PRO A 203 -33.77 7.19 15.03
C PRO A 203 -32.88 6.06 14.46
N TYR A 204 -31.65 5.87 14.98
CA TYR A 204 -30.78 4.76 14.58
C TYR A 204 -31.36 3.44 15.04
N SER A 205 -31.78 3.37 16.32
CA SER A 205 -32.39 2.17 16.86
C SER A 205 -33.67 1.78 16.11
N ILE A 206 -34.43 2.74 15.59
CA ILE A 206 -35.61 2.48 14.79
C ILE A 206 -35.23 2.04 13.39
N ILE A 207 -34.38 2.80 12.70
CA ILE A 207 -34.13 2.61 11.28
C ILE A 207 -33.24 1.38 11.04
N GLU A 208 -32.15 1.20 11.80
CA GLU A 208 -31.26 0.06 11.64
C GLU A 208 -31.87 -1.26 12.13
N LYS A 209 -32.61 -1.26 13.26
CA LYS A 209 -33.13 -2.51 13.82
C LYS A 209 -34.35 -3.03 13.06
N THR A 210 -35.13 -2.14 12.45
CA THR A 210 -36.41 -2.54 11.84
C THR A 210 -36.28 -2.86 10.37
N LYS A 211 -35.26 -2.29 9.69
CA LYS A 211 -35.09 -2.41 8.24
C LYS A 211 -36.42 -2.19 7.51
N ALA A 212 -37.26 -1.27 8.02
CA ALA A 212 -38.59 -1.14 7.48
C ALA A 212 -38.46 -0.69 6.02
N PRO A 213 -39.14 -1.34 5.06
CA PRO A 213 -38.96 -1.06 3.63
C PRO A 213 -39.17 0.41 3.25
N ALA A 214 -39.98 1.14 4.01
CA ALA A 214 -40.24 2.56 3.82
C ALA A 214 -39.05 3.49 4.13
N PHE A 215 -38.06 3.03 4.90
CA PHE A 215 -36.81 3.77 5.13
C PHE A 215 -35.73 3.39 4.11
N GLU A 216 -35.63 2.10 3.77
CA GLU A 216 -34.66 1.60 2.77
C GLU A 216 -34.99 2.13 1.37
N ASP A 217 -36.25 2.05 0.96
CA ASP A 217 -36.74 2.66 -0.27
C ASP A 217 -38.07 3.39 0.00
N PRO A 218 -38.04 4.70 0.26
CA PRO A 218 -39.25 5.45 0.58
C PRO A 218 -40.19 5.62 -0.62
N ALA A 219 -39.70 5.44 -1.85
CA ALA A 219 -40.43 5.78 -3.07
C ALA A 219 -41.82 5.12 -3.18
N PRO A 220 -42.00 3.80 -2.91
CA PRO A 220 -43.31 3.18 -2.95
C PRO A 220 -44.22 3.51 -1.75
N TYR A 221 -43.69 4.01 -0.64
CA TYR A 221 -44.45 4.17 0.61
C TYR A 221 -44.91 5.62 0.87
N VAL A 222 -44.18 6.60 0.34
CA VAL A 222 -44.45 8.02 0.59
C VAL A 222 -45.41 8.59 -0.46
N HIS A 223 -46.45 9.24 0.02
CA HIS A 223 -47.33 10.10 -0.76
C HIS A 223 -46.91 11.56 -0.55
N ILE A 224 -46.30 12.18 -1.57
CA ILE A 224 -45.83 13.56 -1.49
C ILE A 224 -47.03 14.49 -1.60
N VAL A 225 -47.34 15.20 -0.53
CA VAL A 225 -48.46 16.14 -0.49
C VAL A 225 -47.99 17.52 -0.95
N LEU A 226 -46.75 17.88 -0.61
CA LEU A 226 -46.08 19.10 -1.02
C LEU A 226 -44.62 18.77 -1.40
N PRO A 227 -44.18 18.98 -2.65
CA PRO A 227 -42.78 18.79 -3.00
C PRO A 227 -41.92 19.87 -2.32
N PRO A 228 -40.68 19.55 -1.91
CA PRO A 228 -39.78 20.55 -1.37
C PRO A 228 -39.22 21.47 -2.47
N THR A 229 -38.75 22.66 -2.11
CA THR A 229 -37.98 23.55 -3.01
C THR A 229 -36.50 23.58 -2.61
N ASN A 230 -35.72 24.50 -3.17
CA ASN A 230 -34.30 24.66 -2.83
C ASN A 230 -34.10 25.28 -1.44
N GLU A 231 -35.10 26.00 -0.92
CA GLU A 231 -35.01 26.74 0.34
C GLU A 231 -36.16 26.41 1.31
N THR A 232 -37.15 25.63 0.86
CA THR A 232 -38.35 25.32 1.65
C THR A 232 -38.58 23.82 1.79
N MET A 233 -39.06 23.42 2.97
CA MET A 233 -39.44 22.04 3.21
C MET A 233 -40.70 21.65 2.43
N GLY A 234 -40.68 20.44 1.89
CA GLY A 234 -41.85 19.73 1.43
C GLY A 234 -42.47 18.89 2.54
N SER A 235 -43.55 18.19 2.21
CA SER A 235 -44.25 17.26 3.10
C SER A 235 -44.69 16.01 2.36
N GLY A 236 -44.32 14.86 2.91
CA GLY A 236 -44.85 13.55 2.55
C GLY A 236 -45.78 13.00 3.63
N LEU A 237 -46.57 12.00 3.25
CA LEU A 237 -47.36 11.17 4.15
C LEU A 237 -47.03 9.71 3.93
N VAL A 238 -46.93 8.95 5.02
CA VAL A 238 -46.81 7.49 4.98
C VAL A 238 -47.97 6.90 5.73
N PHE A 239 -48.50 5.80 5.21
CA PHE A 239 -49.67 5.15 5.77
C PHE A 239 -49.30 3.79 6.32
N HIS A 240 -49.91 3.40 7.43
CA HIS A 240 -49.72 2.07 8.00
C HIS A 240 -51.03 1.52 8.54
N LYS A 241 -51.11 0.19 8.62
CA LYS A 241 -52.26 -0.50 9.20
C LYS A 241 -51.99 -0.83 10.68
N GLY A 242 -52.87 -0.38 11.57
CA GLY A 242 -52.83 -0.73 12.99
C GLY A 242 -53.23 -2.19 13.24
N ARG A 243 -52.94 -2.68 14.45
CA ARG A 243 -53.35 -4.03 14.90
C ARG A 243 -54.88 -4.21 14.92
N ASP A 244 -55.61 -3.13 15.10
CA ASP A 244 -57.08 -3.06 15.06
C ASP A 244 -57.65 -2.99 13.62
N GLY A 245 -56.77 -3.05 12.61
CA GLY A 245 -57.12 -2.98 11.20
C GLY A 245 -57.43 -1.57 10.68
N ARG A 246 -57.39 -0.54 11.53
CA ARG A 246 -57.57 0.86 11.12
C ARG A 246 -56.33 1.37 10.38
N ILE A 247 -56.55 2.32 9.47
CA ILE A 247 -55.47 2.99 8.73
C ILE A 247 -55.06 4.25 9.49
N TYR A 248 -53.77 4.43 9.64
CA TYR A 248 -53.14 5.58 10.26
C TYR A 248 -52.14 6.19 9.27
N TYR A 249 -51.76 7.45 9.48
CA TYR A 249 -50.71 8.10 8.72
C TYR A 249 -49.74 8.87 9.61
N MET A 250 -48.54 9.08 9.10
CA MET A 250 -47.50 9.92 9.68
C MET A 250 -47.03 10.92 8.62
N SER A 251 -46.81 12.19 9.02
CA SER A 251 -46.17 13.17 8.15
C SER A 251 -44.65 12.99 8.14
N VAL A 252 -44.05 13.18 6.97
CA VAL A 252 -42.61 13.12 6.76
C VAL A 252 -42.19 14.47 6.19
N PRO A 253 -41.52 15.35 6.95
CA PRO A 253 -40.96 16.58 6.40
C PRO A 253 -39.93 16.21 5.35
N ILE A 254 -39.95 16.87 4.20
CA ILE A 254 -38.95 16.65 3.15
C ILE A 254 -38.03 17.87 3.17
N PRO A 255 -36.78 17.76 3.63
CA PRO A 255 -35.86 18.90 3.66
C PRO A 255 -35.73 19.57 2.28
N PRO A 256 -35.37 20.86 2.22
CA PRO A 256 -35.00 21.53 0.98
C PRO A 256 -33.78 20.88 0.31
N GLU A 257 -33.40 21.37 -0.87
CA GLU A 257 -32.13 20.94 -1.45
C GLU A 257 -31.02 21.18 -0.42
N PRO A 258 -30.12 20.20 -0.23
CA PRO A 258 -29.02 20.40 0.69
C PRO A 258 -28.23 21.63 0.24
N LEU A 259 -27.82 22.46 1.20
CA LEU A 259 -26.72 23.37 0.94
C LEU A 259 -25.50 22.51 0.73
N LEU A 260 -25.26 22.21 -0.53
CA LEU A 260 -24.10 21.46 -0.93
C LEU A 260 -22.88 22.30 -0.53
N LEU A 261 -22.16 21.83 0.49
CA LEU A 261 -20.80 22.27 0.79
C LEU A 261 -19.78 21.53 -0.09
N ASP A 262 -20.25 20.95 -1.20
CA ASP A 262 -19.53 20.08 -2.13
C ASP A 262 -18.59 20.85 -3.07
N GLY A 263 -17.94 21.90 -2.57
CA GLY A 263 -16.78 22.42 -3.26
C GLY A 263 -15.74 21.32 -3.40
N GLU A 264 -15.08 21.21 -4.56
CA GLU A 264 -13.87 20.39 -4.71
C GLU A 264 -12.69 21.04 -3.97
N ASP A 265 -12.88 21.32 -2.68
CA ASP A 265 -11.84 21.82 -1.81
C ASP A 265 -10.78 20.72 -1.71
N TRP A 266 -9.55 21.06 -2.09
CA TRP A 266 -8.44 20.13 -2.01
C TRP A 266 -7.18 20.83 -1.53
N ILE A 267 -6.33 20.03 -0.90
CA ILE A 267 -4.98 20.39 -0.49
C ILE A 267 -4.04 19.35 -1.09
N GLU A 268 -2.94 19.80 -1.66
CA GLU A 268 -1.97 18.93 -2.34
C GLU A 268 -0.55 19.35 -1.97
N ILE A 269 0.29 18.36 -1.65
CA ILE A 269 1.74 18.52 -1.61
C ILE A 269 2.34 17.81 -2.83
N THR A 270 3.22 18.50 -3.56
CA THR A 270 3.90 18.00 -4.76
C THR A 270 5.41 18.26 -4.67
N PRO A 271 6.26 17.26 -4.99
CA PRO A 271 5.90 15.87 -5.28
C PRO A 271 5.45 15.12 -4.01
N LYS A 272 4.80 13.96 -4.19
CA LYS A 272 4.36 13.10 -3.07
C LYS A 272 5.52 12.44 -2.33
N GLU A 273 6.70 12.39 -2.94
CA GLU A 273 7.91 11.84 -2.36
C GLU A 273 9.12 12.67 -2.81
N GLN A 274 10.01 12.99 -1.88
CA GLN A 274 11.33 13.55 -2.14
C GLN A 274 12.39 12.69 -1.45
N THR A 275 13.52 12.50 -2.13
CA THR A 275 14.71 11.88 -1.57
C THR A 275 15.85 12.90 -1.56
N GLY A 276 16.64 12.93 -0.49
CA GLY A 276 17.80 13.82 -0.43
C GLY A 276 18.84 13.40 0.60
N GLN A 277 19.92 14.17 0.68
CA GLN A 277 20.98 13.89 1.64
C GLN A 277 20.54 14.29 3.05
N THR A 278 20.83 13.45 4.05
CA THR A 278 20.50 13.79 5.45
C THR A 278 21.11 15.14 5.83
N GLY A 279 20.29 16.03 6.38
CA GLY A 279 20.68 17.40 6.75
C GLY A 279 20.53 18.44 5.64
N THR A 280 20.24 18.06 4.39
CA THR A 280 19.97 19.02 3.32
C THR A 280 18.47 19.32 3.22
N PRO A 281 18.09 20.55 2.81
CA PRO A 281 16.69 20.86 2.53
C PRO A 281 16.24 20.20 1.22
N VAL A 282 15.01 19.69 1.20
CA VAL A 282 14.28 19.33 -0.03
C VAL A 282 13.06 20.25 -0.18
N GLN A 283 12.73 20.62 -1.42
CA GLN A 283 11.63 21.54 -1.72
C GLN A 283 10.36 20.79 -2.11
N PHE A 284 9.24 21.32 -1.65
CA PHE A 284 7.89 20.90 -2.02
C PHE A 284 7.07 22.12 -2.42
N GLU A 285 6.01 21.88 -3.17
CA GLU A 285 4.93 22.81 -3.45
C GLU A 285 3.69 22.37 -2.64
N LEU A 286 3.07 23.32 -1.94
CA LEU A 286 1.75 23.19 -1.32
C LEU A 286 0.75 23.97 -2.15
N LYS A 287 -0.28 23.30 -2.65
CA LYS A 287 -1.42 23.90 -3.31
C LYS A 287 -2.68 23.71 -2.48
N VAL A 288 -3.50 24.76 -2.43
CA VAL A 288 -4.76 24.81 -1.70
C VAL A 288 -5.80 25.41 -2.62
N ARG A 289 -6.90 24.70 -2.85
CA ARG A 289 -8.05 25.17 -3.61
C ARG A 289 -9.30 25.11 -2.75
N TRP A 290 -10.16 26.11 -2.93
CA TRP A 290 -11.50 26.11 -2.37
C TRP A 290 -12.52 26.57 -3.41
N GLU A 291 -13.74 26.05 -3.30
CA GLU A 291 -14.85 26.34 -4.20
C GLU A 291 -16.14 26.66 -3.45
N ARG A 292 -17.01 27.44 -4.10
CA ARG A 292 -18.39 27.73 -3.65
C ARG A 292 -18.50 28.32 -2.23
N ILE A 293 -17.44 28.93 -1.71
CA ILE A 293 -17.41 29.49 -0.34
C ILE A 293 -18.28 30.73 -0.15
N GLU A 294 -18.75 31.34 -1.24
CA GLU A 294 -19.52 32.58 -1.23
C GLU A 294 -20.79 32.46 -0.36
N ASN A 295 -21.47 31.30 -0.42
CA ASN A 295 -22.67 31.05 0.38
C ASN A 295 -22.38 30.99 1.88
N ILE A 296 -21.21 30.47 2.25
CA ILE A 296 -20.73 30.39 3.63
C ILE A 296 -20.28 31.77 4.11
N GLN A 297 -19.57 32.53 3.28
CA GLN A 297 -19.17 33.90 3.60
C GLN A 297 -20.38 34.83 3.77
N LYS A 298 -21.39 34.72 2.90
CA LYS A 298 -22.66 35.46 3.05
C LYS A 298 -23.33 35.11 4.38
N LEU A 299 -23.38 33.82 4.73
CA LEU A 299 -23.92 33.38 6.02
C LEU A 299 -23.13 33.94 7.20
N ALA A 300 -21.80 33.87 7.15
CA ALA A 300 -20.92 34.43 8.17
C ALA A 300 -21.20 35.92 8.38
N GLY A 301 -21.30 36.67 7.28
CA GLY A 301 -21.56 38.10 7.28
C GLY A 301 -22.88 38.46 7.96
N MET A 302 -23.94 37.65 7.78
CA MET A 302 -25.23 37.84 8.46
C MET A 302 -25.11 37.78 9.99
N PHE A 303 -24.14 37.03 10.51
CA PHE A 303 -23.87 36.92 11.95
C PHE A 303 -22.75 37.83 12.45
N GLY A 304 -22.26 38.76 11.62
CA GLY A 304 -21.11 39.62 11.97
C GLY A 304 -19.79 38.86 12.09
N LEU A 305 -19.68 37.72 11.42
CA LEU A 305 -18.48 36.88 11.35
C LEU A 305 -17.83 37.00 9.97
N ASP A 306 -16.52 36.79 9.93
CA ASP A 306 -15.76 36.50 8.72
C ASP A 306 -15.51 34.99 8.66
N PHE A 307 -15.64 34.41 7.46
CA PHE A 307 -15.33 33.01 7.18
C PHE A 307 -14.07 32.91 6.32
N GLY A 308 -13.24 31.92 6.60
CA GLY A 308 -12.10 31.57 5.78
C GLY A 308 -11.51 30.21 6.17
N PHE A 309 -10.23 30.01 5.88
CA PHE A 309 -9.55 28.74 6.11
C PHE A 309 -8.29 28.93 6.95
N GLN A 310 -7.95 27.93 7.75
CA GLN A 310 -6.61 27.80 8.30
C GLN A 310 -5.90 26.66 7.56
N VAL A 311 -4.75 26.99 6.98
CA VAL A 311 -3.84 26.03 6.37
C VAL A 311 -2.74 25.76 7.38
N THR A 312 -2.49 24.49 7.70
CA THR A 312 -1.40 24.09 8.61
C THR A 312 -0.42 23.16 7.92
N LEU A 313 0.84 23.22 8.34
CA LEU A 313 1.93 22.42 7.78
C LEU A 313 2.85 21.91 8.90
N ALA A 314 3.16 20.63 8.88
CA ALA A 314 3.99 19.97 9.89
C ALA A 314 4.95 18.96 9.27
N HIS A 315 6.17 18.88 9.79
CA HIS A 315 7.13 17.82 9.49
C HIS A 315 7.12 16.79 10.62
N LYS A 316 6.59 15.60 10.34
CA LYS A 316 6.48 14.48 11.27
C LYS A 316 7.68 13.55 11.14
N THR A 317 8.41 13.39 12.22
CA THR A 317 9.53 12.45 12.36
C THR A 317 9.22 11.42 13.45
N LYS A 318 10.10 10.44 13.65
CA LYS A 318 9.97 9.50 14.78
C LYS A 318 10.01 10.17 16.15
N SER A 319 10.68 11.32 16.27
CA SER A 319 10.85 12.04 17.54
C SER A 319 9.73 13.03 17.84
N GLY A 320 8.87 13.35 16.87
CA GLY A 320 7.77 14.28 17.06
C GLY A 320 7.34 14.98 15.77
N SER A 321 6.53 16.02 15.94
CA SER A 321 6.05 16.89 14.86
C SER A 321 6.66 18.27 15.03
N TYR A 322 7.15 18.86 13.95
CA TYR A 322 7.87 20.14 13.97
C TYR A 322 7.22 21.16 13.03
N PRO A 323 7.22 22.45 13.38
CA PRO A 323 6.72 23.52 12.52
C PRO A 323 7.59 23.68 11.27
N VAL A 324 6.96 23.89 10.11
CA VAL A 324 7.63 24.13 8.82
C VAL A 324 7.44 25.59 8.41
N ASP A 325 8.50 26.25 7.95
CA ASP A 325 8.37 27.61 7.42
C ASP A 325 7.72 27.60 6.04
N PHE A 326 6.62 28.34 5.89
CA PHE A 326 5.95 28.55 4.61
C PHE A 326 5.25 29.91 4.57
N LYS A 327 4.94 30.38 3.37
CA LYS A 327 4.21 31.63 3.11
C LYS A 327 3.09 31.37 2.12
N ILE A 328 1.98 32.09 2.15
CA ILE A 328 0.98 32.07 1.07
C ILE A 328 0.75 33.52 0.69
N ASP A 329 1.00 33.86 -0.58
CA ASP A 329 1.12 35.25 -1.03
C ASP A 329 2.10 36.05 -0.14
N SER A 330 1.65 37.14 0.47
CA SER A 330 2.42 37.97 1.42
C SER A 330 2.31 37.51 2.88
N LEU A 331 1.48 36.49 3.18
CA LEU A 331 1.24 36.01 4.54
C LEU A 331 2.33 35.02 4.96
N THR A 332 2.93 35.24 6.13
CA THR A 332 3.93 34.33 6.72
C THR A 332 3.30 33.46 7.78
N ALA A 333 3.62 32.17 7.78
CA ALA A 333 3.07 31.22 8.74
C ALA A 333 3.48 31.55 10.18
N SER A 334 2.52 31.46 11.09
CA SER A 334 2.74 31.49 12.54
C SER A 334 3.15 30.10 13.03
N LYS A 335 4.06 30.02 14.00
CA LYS A 335 4.56 28.74 14.53
C LYS A 335 3.89 28.35 15.84
N LEU A 336 3.45 27.11 15.93
CA LEU A 336 3.13 26.40 17.16
C LEU A 336 4.24 25.39 17.46
N ALA A 337 4.18 24.76 18.65
CA ALA A 337 5.18 23.78 19.06
C ALA A 337 5.32 22.60 18.06
N THR A 338 4.24 22.22 17.38
CA THR A 338 4.18 21.01 16.55
C THR A 338 3.87 21.23 15.08
N LYS A 339 3.45 22.45 14.69
CA LYS A 339 3.04 22.80 13.32
C LYS A 339 3.07 24.31 13.08
N SER A 340 3.11 24.71 11.82
CA SER A 340 2.92 26.11 11.41
C SER A 340 1.52 26.29 10.82
N TYR A 341 0.98 27.52 10.85
CA TYR A 341 -0.33 27.82 10.29
C TYR A 341 -0.43 29.21 9.64
N ILE A 342 -1.30 29.33 8.63
CA ILE A 342 -1.74 30.59 8.02
C ILE A 342 -3.27 30.62 8.01
N ASN A 343 -3.86 31.73 8.46
CA ASN A 343 -5.28 32.00 8.31
C ASN A 343 -5.51 32.77 7.01
N LEU A 344 -6.22 32.16 6.08
CA LEU A 344 -6.73 32.76 4.85
C LEU A 344 -8.12 33.34 5.15
N LEU A 345 -8.15 34.55 5.69
CA LEU A 345 -9.37 35.30 5.99
C LEU A 345 -9.54 36.49 5.03
N PRO A 346 -10.77 36.97 4.81
CA PRO A 346 -11.00 38.18 4.04
C PRO A 346 -10.16 39.38 4.50
N ALA A 347 -10.12 39.61 5.83
CA ALA A 347 -9.35 40.69 6.43
C ALA A 347 -7.84 40.58 6.20
N THR A 348 -7.29 39.36 6.12
CA THR A 348 -5.86 39.13 5.88
C THR A 348 -5.48 39.25 4.39
N LEU A 349 -6.44 39.05 3.49
CA LEU A 349 -6.22 39.08 2.04
C LEU A 349 -6.61 40.41 1.38
N GLY A 350 -7.11 41.38 2.17
CA GLY A 350 -7.49 42.70 1.68
C GLY A 350 -8.84 42.73 0.95
N GLY A 351 -9.72 41.75 1.15
CA GLY A 351 -11.01 41.65 0.46
C GLY A 351 -11.70 40.31 0.68
N THR A 352 -12.88 40.08 0.08
CA THR A 352 -13.55 38.77 0.12
C THR A 352 -12.68 37.69 -0.51
N LEU A 353 -12.56 36.51 0.12
CA LEU A 353 -11.98 35.35 -0.59
C LEU A 353 -12.83 35.09 -1.84
N PRO A 354 -12.22 34.90 -3.01
CA PRO A 354 -12.98 34.61 -4.23
C PRO A 354 -13.74 33.28 -4.08
N PRO A 355 -14.92 33.13 -4.70
CA PRO A 355 -15.73 31.92 -4.62
C PRO A 355 -14.98 30.66 -5.06
N ASN A 356 -14.09 30.80 -6.05
CA ASN A 356 -13.18 29.75 -6.53
C ASN A 356 -11.76 30.28 -6.46
N GLY A 357 -11.01 29.91 -5.42
CA GLY A 357 -9.65 30.38 -5.21
C GLY A 357 -8.66 29.23 -5.22
N GLU A 358 -7.50 29.46 -5.82
CA GLU A 358 -6.35 28.57 -5.73
C GLU A 358 -5.14 29.38 -5.24
N LYS A 359 -4.39 28.79 -4.32
CA LYS A 359 -3.13 29.33 -3.81
C LYS A 359 -2.07 28.26 -3.81
N ALA A 360 -0.87 28.63 -4.25
CA ALA A 360 0.30 27.77 -4.26
C ALA A 360 1.44 28.43 -3.48
N THR A 361 2.29 27.60 -2.88
CA THR A 361 3.52 28.05 -2.26
C THR A 361 4.56 26.96 -2.28
N THR A 362 5.83 27.35 -2.14
CA THR A 362 6.90 26.38 -1.91
C THR A 362 7.40 26.46 -0.48
N PHE A 363 7.80 25.31 0.05
CA PHE A 363 8.40 25.19 1.36
C PHE A 363 9.53 24.17 1.32
N THR A 364 10.43 24.22 2.30
CA THR A 364 11.53 23.27 2.42
C THR A 364 11.47 22.52 3.73
N VAL A 365 11.93 21.27 3.69
CA VAL A 365 12.04 20.39 4.86
C VAL A 365 13.41 19.75 4.86
N THR A 366 14.06 19.71 6.02
CA THR A 366 15.37 19.07 6.17
C THR A 366 15.21 17.55 6.21
N VAL A 367 15.90 16.86 5.31
CA VAL A 367 15.91 15.40 5.25
C VAL A 367 16.51 14.82 6.53
N GLN A 368 15.80 13.88 7.14
CA GLN A 368 16.25 13.19 8.35
C GLN A 368 16.94 11.87 8.00
N ASN A 369 17.61 11.26 8.98
CA ASN A 369 18.29 9.96 8.83
C ASN A 369 17.34 8.75 8.72
N ALA A 370 16.03 8.99 8.63
CA ALA A 370 15.00 7.98 8.42
C ALA A 370 13.86 8.61 7.60
N PRO A 371 13.01 7.80 6.94
CA PRO A 371 11.81 8.29 6.28
C PRO A 371 10.94 9.12 7.23
N THR A 372 10.48 10.27 6.77
CA THR A 372 9.61 11.21 7.50
C THR A 372 8.45 11.66 6.64
N GLU A 373 7.41 12.23 7.25
CA GLU A 373 6.19 12.66 6.57
C GLU A 373 6.02 14.17 6.70
N VAL A 374 5.63 14.84 5.64
CA VAL A 374 5.11 16.21 5.67
C VAL A 374 3.60 16.12 5.58
N VAL A 375 2.89 16.78 6.50
CA VAL A 375 1.44 16.80 6.56
C VAL A 375 0.95 18.22 6.44
N ALA A 376 0.07 18.46 5.47
CA ALA A 376 -0.67 19.70 5.35
C ALA A 376 -2.15 19.45 5.60
N GLU A 377 -2.80 20.35 6.32
CA GLU A 377 -4.23 20.28 6.65
C GLU A 377 -4.89 21.61 6.30
N ILE A 378 -6.10 21.58 5.76
CA ILE A 378 -6.97 22.75 5.61
C ILE A 378 -8.23 22.52 6.43
N PHE A 379 -8.64 23.53 7.19
CA PHE A 379 -9.91 23.52 7.93
C PHE A 379 -10.60 24.89 7.89
N PRO A 380 -11.94 24.89 7.91
CA PRO A 380 -12.71 26.13 7.99
C PRO A 380 -12.48 26.84 9.34
N ILE A 381 -12.45 28.17 9.31
CA ILE A 381 -12.39 29.01 10.51
C ILE A 381 -13.36 30.19 10.41
N TRP A 382 -13.82 30.64 11.57
CA TRP A 382 -14.69 31.80 11.73
C TRP A 382 -14.02 32.80 12.66
N THR A 383 -14.11 34.09 12.34
CA THR A 383 -13.59 35.17 13.20
C THR A 383 -14.65 36.25 13.37
N VAL A 384 -14.72 36.86 14.54
CA VAL A 384 -15.59 38.04 14.72
C VAL A 384 -15.03 39.19 13.91
N LYS A 385 -15.87 39.79 13.06
CA LYS A 385 -15.45 40.88 12.17
C LYS A 385 -14.79 42.00 12.96
N GLY A 386 -13.57 42.38 12.56
CA GLY A 386 -12.79 43.45 13.20
C GLY A 386 -12.10 43.06 14.51
N LYS A 387 -12.19 41.80 14.97
CA LYS A 387 -11.40 41.29 16.09
C LYS A 387 -10.35 40.29 15.59
N LYS A 388 -9.17 40.32 16.21
CA LYS A 388 -8.10 39.34 15.95
C LYS A 388 -8.31 38.03 16.71
N ASP A 389 -9.21 38.01 17.69
CA ASP A 389 -9.47 36.84 18.51
C ASP A 389 -10.27 35.80 17.72
N LEU A 390 -9.66 34.63 17.55
CA LEU A 390 -10.25 33.49 16.86
C LEU A 390 -11.33 32.85 17.72
N LEU A 391 -12.56 32.81 17.21
CA LEU A 391 -13.58 31.86 17.65
C LEU A 391 -13.43 30.62 16.78
N SER A 392 -12.45 29.77 17.13
CA SER A 392 -12.29 28.47 16.50
C SER A 392 -13.43 27.55 16.94
N PHE A 393 -14.52 27.53 16.18
CA PHE A 393 -15.48 26.43 16.25
C PHE A 393 -14.81 25.22 15.60
N PHE A 394 -14.39 24.25 16.42
CA PHE A 394 -13.99 22.93 15.93
C PHE A 394 -15.25 22.23 15.43
N THR A 395 -15.65 22.49 14.19
CA THR A 395 -16.70 21.73 13.54
C THR A 395 -16.14 20.39 13.09
N VAL A 396 -16.94 19.35 13.23
CA VAL A 396 -16.60 17.95 12.85
C VAL A 396 -16.76 17.77 11.33
N ASP A 397 -16.32 18.78 10.54
CA ASP A 397 -16.84 19.15 9.21
C ASP A 397 -16.31 18.32 8.00
N PRO A 398 -17.09 18.17 6.91
CA PRO A 398 -16.68 17.58 5.61
C PRO A 398 -15.58 18.37 4.85
N LEU A 399 -15.30 19.61 5.27
CA LEU A 399 -14.33 20.53 4.66
C LEU A 399 -12.88 20.31 5.16
N TYR A 400 -12.68 19.39 6.11
CA TYR A 400 -11.33 19.00 6.53
C TYR A 400 -10.66 18.15 5.44
N LYS A 401 -9.58 18.67 4.85
CA LYS A 401 -8.75 17.91 3.90
C LYS A 401 -7.31 17.81 4.38
N THR A 402 -6.65 16.70 4.07
CA THR A 402 -5.26 16.44 4.44
C THR A 402 -4.45 16.01 3.23
N ALA A 403 -3.28 16.62 3.05
CA ALA A 403 -2.26 16.19 2.10
C ALA A 403 -1.04 15.66 2.84
N LYS A 404 -0.41 14.65 2.24
CA LYS A 404 0.81 14.04 2.77
C LYS A 404 1.86 13.92 1.68
N ALA A 405 3.11 14.11 2.06
CA ALA A 405 4.27 13.77 1.25
C ALA A 405 5.34 13.11 2.11
N THR A 406 6.17 12.26 1.49
CA THR A 406 7.24 11.54 2.19
C THR A 406 8.60 12.18 1.87
N VAL A 407 9.45 12.31 2.89
CA VAL A 407 10.86 12.70 2.75
C VAL A 407 11.73 11.52 3.15
N LYS A 408 12.53 11.00 2.22
CA LYS A 408 13.46 9.88 2.46
C LYS A 408 14.91 10.36 2.41
N PRO A 409 15.80 9.86 3.30
CA PRO A 409 17.22 9.98 3.04
C PRO A 409 17.61 9.17 1.80
N PHE A 410 18.65 9.62 1.11
CA PHE A 410 19.43 8.73 0.24
C PHE A 410 19.81 7.48 1.02
N MET A 411 19.53 6.33 0.43
CA MET A 411 19.93 5.04 0.95
C MET A 411 21.17 4.64 0.15
N PRO A 412 22.38 4.74 0.74
CA PRO A 412 23.59 4.34 0.05
C PRO A 412 23.47 2.89 -0.42
N ASP A 413 24.09 2.56 -1.54
CA ASP A 413 24.05 1.23 -2.15
C ASP A 413 25.49 0.85 -2.53
N TYR A 414 26.02 -0.25 -1.98
CA TYR A 414 27.42 -0.65 -2.17
C TYR A 414 27.55 -2.06 -2.75
N ALA A 415 28.01 -2.14 -4.00
CA ALA A 415 28.23 -3.41 -4.67
C ALA A 415 29.72 -3.79 -4.74
N VAL A 416 30.00 -5.08 -4.68
CA VAL A 416 31.33 -5.64 -4.97
C VAL A 416 31.22 -6.76 -6.02
N GLN A 417 32.19 -6.82 -6.92
CA GLN A 417 32.26 -7.82 -7.98
C GLN A 417 33.67 -8.39 -8.11
N LEU A 418 33.74 -9.70 -8.37
CA LEU A 418 34.97 -10.42 -8.72
C LEU A 418 34.85 -11.01 -10.13
N THR A 419 35.83 -10.73 -10.98
CA THR A 419 35.82 -11.19 -12.38
C THR A 419 37.16 -11.83 -12.78
N PRO A 420 37.16 -13.04 -13.36
CA PRO A 420 36.01 -13.93 -13.53
C PRO A 420 35.55 -14.55 -12.20
N SER A 421 34.34 -15.10 -12.14
CA SER A 421 33.81 -15.79 -10.95
C SER A 421 34.41 -17.19 -10.74
N GLU A 422 35.10 -17.75 -11.73
CA GLU A 422 35.78 -19.05 -11.62
C GLU A 422 37.10 -19.05 -12.40
N ARG A 423 38.11 -19.73 -11.85
CA ARG A 423 39.39 -20.04 -12.49
C ARG A 423 39.83 -21.46 -12.17
N THR A 424 40.55 -22.08 -13.11
CA THR A 424 41.28 -23.33 -12.92
C THR A 424 42.78 -23.07 -12.96
N ALA A 425 43.56 -23.63 -12.04
CA ALA A 425 45.02 -23.48 -12.03
C ALA A 425 45.71 -24.62 -11.26
N LYS A 426 46.99 -24.88 -11.53
CA LYS A 426 47.72 -25.96 -10.85
C LYS A 426 48.02 -25.54 -9.41
N PRO A 427 48.06 -26.49 -8.45
CA PRO A 427 48.44 -26.16 -7.08
C PRO A 427 49.78 -25.40 -7.02
N GLY A 428 49.78 -24.25 -6.37
CA GLY A 428 50.94 -23.33 -6.28
C GLY A 428 50.94 -22.19 -7.30
N ASP A 429 50.20 -22.30 -8.41
CA ASP A 429 50.09 -21.24 -9.42
C ASP A 429 49.40 -19.99 -8.84
N GLU A 430 49.84 -18.81 -9.27
CA GLU A 430 49.17 -17.55 -8.96
C GLU A 430 47.97 -17.35 -9.88
N VAL A 431 46.82 -17.03 -9.28
CA VAL A 431 45.56 -16.76 -9.96
C VAL A 431 45.14 -15.32 -9.67
N ASN A 432 44.80 -14.60 -10.73
CA ASN A 432 44.42 -13.19 -10.68
C ASN A 432 42.92 -13.01 -10.92
N PHE A 433 42.31 -12.14 -10.09
CA PHE A 433 40.94 -11.68 -10.21
C PHE A 433 40.90 -10.16 -10.29
N ASN A 434 40.00 -9.62 -11.11
CA ASN A 434 39.65 -8.21 -11.09
C ASN A 434 38.61 -7.99 -9.99
N LEU A 435 38.86 -7.00 -9.13
CA LEU A 435 37.95 -6.56 -8.08
C LEU A 435 37.37 -5.21 -8.48
N THR A 436 36.06 -5.09 -8.53
CA THR A 436 35.36 -3.81 -8.74
C THR A 436 34.43 -3.56 -7.58
N VAL A 437 34.46 -2.35 -7.05
CA VAL A 437 33.55 -1.89 -5.99
C VAL A 437 32.87 -0.63 -6.50
N SER A 438 31.55 -0.59 -6.46
CA SER A 438 30.76 0.57 -6.86
C SER A 438 29.88 1.04 -5.71
N TRP A 439 29.55 2.32 -5.73
CA TRP A 439 28.62 2.91 -4.78
C TRP A 439 27.67 3.88 -5.47
N LYS A 440 26.48 4.02 -4.91
CA LYS A 440 25.48 5.00 -5.31
C LYS A 440 24.86 5.64 -4.06
N ASP A 441 24.33 6.85 -4.21
CA ASP A 441 23.60 7.57 -3.17
C ASP A 441 24.40 7.73 -1.86
N HIS A 442 25.74 7.82 -1.99
CA HIS A 442 26.67 7.83 -0.88
C HIS A 442 26.60 9.17 -0.11
N PRO A 443 26.29 9.15 1.20
CA PRO A 443 26.25 10.35 2.01
C PRO A 443 27.65 10.94 2.21
N ALA A 444 27.79 12.26 2.03
CA ALA A 444 29.07 12.94 2.17
C ALA A 444 29.71 12.72 3.55
N GLY A 445 31.02 12.49 3.54
CA GLY A 445 31.85 12.26 4.72
C GLY A 445 31.81 10.86 5.29
N GLN A 446 30.98 9.95 4.78
CA GLN A 446 31.07 8.52 5.09
C GLN A 446 32.09 7.83 4.16
N GLY A 447 32.32 6.54 4.35
CA GLY A 447 33.15 5.76 3.44
C GLY A 447 32.69 4.32 3.33
N PHE A 448 33.55 3.46 2.78
CA PHE A 448 33.35 2.03 2.75
C PHE A 448 34.67 1.29 2.99
N ARG A 449 34.58 0.05 3.46
CA ARG A 449 35.71 -0.87 3.57
C ARG A 449 35.43 -2.12 2.77
N VAL A 450 36.39 -2.49 1.95
CA VAL A 450 36.37 -3.73 1.18
C VAL A 450 37.25 -4.74 1.90
N ILE A 451 36.69 -5.88 2.25
CA ILE A 451 37.30 -6.96 3.02
C ILE A 451 37.36 -8.19 2.12
N LEU A 452 38.55 -8.77 1.96
CA LEU A 452 38.74 -10.00 1.21
C LEU A 452 39.27 -11.10 2.12
N ALA A 453 38.73 -12.30 1.94
CA ALA A 453 39.17 -13.53 2.60
C ALA A 453 39.32 -14.64 1.57
N TYR A 454 40.38 -15.44 1.66
CA TYR A 454 40.54 -16.63 0.83
C TYR A 454 40.31 -17.87 1.68
N GLN A 455 39.19 -18.55 1.44
CA GLN A 455 38.83 -19.79 2.10
C GLN A 455 39.51 -20.96 1.39
N THR A 456 40.51 -21.53 2.06
CA THR A 456 41.27 -22.70 1.60
C THR A 456 40.95 -23.91 2.47
N PRO A 457 41.45 -25.12 2.12
CA PRO A 457 41.32 -26.31 2.96
C PRO A 457 41.93 -26.17 4.36
N GLN A 458 42.93 -25.29 4.52
CA GLN A 458 43.65 -25.06 5.77
C GLN A 458 43.01 -23.98 6.64
N GLY A 459 42.03 -23.23 6.12
CA GLY A 459 41.36 -22.15 6.83
C GLY A 459 41.18 -20.90 5.97
N LYS A 460 40.94 -19.76 6.63
CA LYS A 460 40.86 -18.45 5.97
C LYS A 460 42.22 -17.79 5.96
N LEU A 461 42.62 -17.24 4.82
CA LEU A 461 43.89 -16.54 4.65
C LEU A 461 43.66 -15.10 4.15
N PRO A 462 44.48 -14.13 4.60
CA PRO A 462 44.50 -12.80 4.01
C PRO A 462 45.09 -12.86 2.59
N VAL A 463 44.63 -11.98 1.70
CA VAL A 463 45.07 -11.92 0.30
C VAL A 463 45.76 -10.61 -0.04
N ASP A 464 46.69 -10.64 -0.98
CA ASP A 464 47.25 -9.42 -1.56
C ASP A 464 46.29 -8.85 -2.60
N PHE A 465 45.86 -7.61 -2.40
CA PHE A 465 45.08 -6.88 -3.39
C PHE A 465 45.34 -5.38 -3.37
N THR A 466 45.04 -4.74 -4.50
CA THR A 466 44.97 -3.28 -4.63
C THR A 466 43.56 -2.87 -4.98
N LEU A 467 43.14 -1.67 -4.58
CA LEU A 467 41.86 -1.07 -4.96
C LEU A 467 42.03 0.44 -5.09
N GLY A 468 41.75 1.00 -6.27
CA GLY A 468 41.91 2.44 -6.50
C GLY A 468 43.32 2.96 -6.22
N GLY A 469 44.34 2.15 -6.52
CA GLY A 469 45.75 2.48 -6.25
C GLY A 469 46.22 2.29 -4.80
N LYS A 470 45.33 1.92 -3.86
CA LYS A 470 45.70 1.61 -2.47
C LYS A 470 45.98 0.12 -2.30
N THR A 471 47.06 -0.23 -1.61
CA THR A 471 47.38 -1.61 -1.23
C THR A 471 46.64 -2.00 0.05
N ALA A 472 46.17 -3.24 0.10
CA ALA A 472 45.44 -3.76 1.26
C ALA A 472 46.29 -3.89 2.52
N THR A 473 45.66 -3.64 3.67
CA THR A 473 46.21 -3.99 4.99
C THR A 473 45.87 -5.43 5.31
N LYS A 474 46.88 -6.25 5.66
CA LYS A 474 46.69 -7.66 6.04
C LYS A 474 46.35 -7.77 7.52
N GLY A 475 45.22 -8.39 7.82
CA GLY A 475 44.88 -8.92 9.13
C GLY A 475 45.30 -10.39 9.27
N ARG A 476 44.77 -11.06 10.30
CA ARG A 476 45.04 -12.48 10.56
C ARG A 476 44.43 -13.40 9.50
N ASP A 477 43.15 -13.19 9.19
CA ASP A 477 42.36 -14.09 8.33
C ASP A 477 41.77 -13.36 7.11
N VAL A 478 41.92 -12.03 7.04
CA VAL A 478 41.34 -11.16 6.01
C VAL A 478 42.29 -10.02 5.66
N SER A 479 42.17 -9.49 4.46
CA SER A 479 42.80 -8.22 4.05
C SER A 479 41.72 -7.16 3.81
N TYR A 480 42.05 -5.88 4.01
CA TYR A 480 41.08 -4.82 3.74
C TYR A 480 41.68 -3.53 3.18
N VAL A 481 40.86 -2.79 2.43
CA VAL A 481 41.10 -1.41 1.99
C VAL A 481 39.91 -0.57 2.42
N SER A 482 40.16 0.56 3.08
CA SER A 482 39.12 1.55 3.39
C SER A 482 39.24 2.74 2.45
N ASN A 483 38.09 3.27 2.01
CA ASN A 483 38.05 4.50 1.24
C ASN A 483 36.97 5.45 1.76
N MET A 484 37.36 6.71 1.95
CA MET A 484 36.46 7.80 2.29
C MET A 484 36.28 8.63 1.01
N THR A 485 35.04 8.87 0.61
CA THR A 485 34.74 9.65 -0.59
C THR A 485 33.58 10.59 -0.33
N ASN A 486 33.58 11.73 -1.02
CA ASN A 486 32.47 12.67 -1.04
C ASN A 486 31.65 12.59 -2.33
N GLN A 487 32.00 11.67 -3.23
CA GLN A 487 31.25 11.46 -4.47
C GLN A 487 29.99 10.66 -4.15
N LEU A 488 28.84 11.16 -4.62
CA LEU A 488 27.54 10.51 -4.46
C LEU A 488 27.53 9.11 -5.09
N GLU A 489 28.16 8.97 -6.25
CA GLU A 489 28.28 7.72 -6.99
C GLU A 489 29.69 7.56 -7.55
N GLY A 490 30.10 6.32 -7.79
CA GLY A 490 31.39 6.03 -8.39
C GLY A 490 31.76 4.55 -8.35
N SER A 491 32.95 4.25 -8.88
CA SER A 491 33.51 2.91 -8.81
C SER A 491 35.03 2.94 -8.69
N LEU A 492 35.59 1.90 -8.08
CA LEU A 492 37.02 1.64 -8.03
C LEU A 492 37.28 0.23 -8.51
N SER A 493 38.37 0.06 -9.25
CA SER A 493 38.83 -1.25 -9.68
C SER A 493 40.21 -1.55 -9.14
N GLY A 494 40.53 -2.84 -9.14
CA GLY A 494 41.72 -3.39 -8.51
C GLY A 494 42.00 -4.81 -8.94
N THR A 495 43.11 -5.36 -8.45
CA THR A 495 43.52 -6.73 -8.74
C THR A 495 43.75 -7.49 -7.45
N VAL A 496 43.33 -8.74 -7.41
CA VAL A 496 43.51 -9.67 -6.29
C VAL A 496 44.35 -10.84 -6.77
N ARG A 497 45.35 -11.22 -5.97
CA ARG A 497 46.23 -12.35 -6.26
C ARG A 497 46.08 -13.43 -5.19
N VAL A 498 45.83 -14.66 -5.61
CA VAL A 498 45.74 -15.82 -4.72
C VAL A 498 46.53 -16.99 -5.30
N LYS A 499 46.94 -17.94 -4.46
CA LYS A 499 47.55 -19.20 -4.90
C LYS A 499 46.50 -20.30 -5.05
N ALA A 500 46.56 -21.08 -6.11
CA ALA A 500 45.74 -22.28 -6.23
C ALA A 500 46.20 -23.37 -5.27
N TYR A 501 45.25 -24.15 -4.74
CA TYR A 501 45.49 -25.28 -3.86
C TYR A 501 45.12 -26.60 -4.54
N ASP A 502 45.49 -27.70 -3.92
CA ASP A 502 45.15 -29.08 -4.34
C ASP A 502 43.66 -29.41 -4.20
N LYS A 503 42.87 -28.53 -3.57
CA LYS A 503 41.41 -28.60 -3.51
C LYS A 503 40.79 -27.25 -3.85
N THR A 504 39.51 -27.28 -4.21
CA THR A 504 38.73 -26.08 -4.50
C THR A 504 38.80 -25.08 -3.34
N SER A 505 39.13 -23.84 -3.67
CA SER A 505 39.22 -22.72 -2.74
C SER A 505 38.30 -21.59 -3.20
N THR A 506 37.86 -20.72 -2.28
CA THR A 506 36.92 -19.63 -2.58
C THR A 506 37.46 -18.30 -2.09
N LEU A 507 37.60 -17.35 -3.00
CA LEU A 507 37.83 -15.94 -2.69
C LEU A 507 36.48 -15.28 -2.40
N ILE A 508 36.36 -14.66 -1.23
CA ILE A 508 35.16 -13.93 -0.80
C ILE A 508 35.56 -12.46 -0.66
N ALA A 509 34.87 -11.58 -1.37
CA ALA A 509 34.99 -10.13 -1.23
C ALA A 509 33.70 -9.59 -0.62
N GLN A 510 33.82 -8.70 0.37
CA GLN A 510 32.70 -8.04 1.00
C GLN A 510 32.95 -6.52 1.05
N VAL A 511 31.94 -5.70 0.77
CA VAL A 511 31.97 -4.27 1.03
C VAL A 511 31.05 -3.92 2.21
N ILE A 512 31.57 -3.12 3.14
CA ILE A 512 30.84 -2.65 4.31
C ILE A 512 30.86 -1.11 4.37
N PRO A 513 29.73 -0.46 4.72
CA PRO A 513 29.69 0.98 4.93
C PRO A 513 30.51 1.37 6.16
N LEU A 514 31.08 2.59 6.15
CA LEU A 514 31.80 3.20 7.25
C LEU A 514 31.18 4.53 7.65
N ASP A 515 31.16 4.83 8.95
CA ASP A 515 30.81 6.15 9.45
C ASP A 515 31.91 7.19 9.16
N ARG A 516 31.68 8.45 9.59
CA ARG A 516 32.63 9.56 9.40
C ARG A 516 33.97 9.37 10.11
N ASN A 517 34.02 8.48 11.10
CA ASN A 517 35.23 8.15 11.87
C ASN A 517 35.93 6.90 11.32
N GLY A 518 35.42 6.31 10.23
CA GLY A 518 35.95 5.07 9.65
C GLY A 518 35.53 3.80 10.40
N SER A 519 34.52 3.88 11.26
CA SER A 519 33.96 2.73 11.99
C SER A 519 32.95 1.98 11.12
N PRO A 520 32.97 0.63 11.09
CA PRO A 520 31.98 -0.17 10.38
C PRO A 520 30.53 0.14 10.78
N LEU A 521 29.67 0.29 9.78
CA LEU A 521 28.22 0.35 9.93
C LEU A 521 27.58 -0.99 9.54
N PRO A 522 26.35 -1.30 9.99
CA PRO A 522 25.62 -2.48 9.54
C PRO A 522 25.41 -2.46 8.02
N ILE A 523 25.47 -3.62 7.34
CA ILE A 523 25.18 -3.75 5.90
C ILE A 523 23.69 -3.76 5.56
N GLN A 524 22.82 -3.50 6.54
CA GLN A 524 21.36 -3.53 6.36
C GLN A 524 20.82 -2.10 6.23
N PRO A 525 19.63 -1.92 5.63
CA PRO A 525 18.97 -0.63 5.61
C PRO A 525 18.91 0.00 7.02
N PRO A 526 19.19 1.31 7.14
CA PRO A 526 19.27 2.31 6.09
C PRO A 526 20.69 2.58 5.53
N TYR A 527 21.68 1.75 5.88
CA TYR A 527 23.10 1.99 5.53
C TYR A 527 23.52 1.32 4.21
N ASP A 528 22.72 0.39 3.72
CA ASP A 528 22.84 -0.21 2.39
C ASP A 528 21.45 -0.45 1.79
N GLY A 529 21.31 -0.22 0.49
CA GLY A 529 20.08 -0.32 -0.26
C GLY A 529 19.79 -1.71 -0.80
N ASP A 530 20.82 -2.42 -1.25
CA ASP A 530 20.74 -3.83 -1.65
C ASP A 530 21.86 -4.67 -1.00
N PRO A 531 21.68 -5.10 0.27
CA PRO A 531 22.69 -5.88 1.00
C PRO A 531 23.17 -7.17 0.32
N LYS A 532 22.52 -7.61 -0.76
CA LYS A 532 22.84 -8.84 -1.49
C LYS A 532 24.02 -8.68 -2.43
N ASP A 533 24.31 -7.47 -2.92
CA ASP A 533 25.44 -7.23 -3.82
C ASP A 533 26.71 -6.80 -3.08
N ASN A 534 26.64 -6.66 -1.76
CA ASN A 534 27.78 -6.41 -0.88
C ASN A 534 28.77 -7.58 -0.78
N GLU A 535 28.44 -8.77 -1.27
CA GLU A 535 29.32 -9.94 -1.22
C GLU A 535 29.46 -10.59 -2.60
N ALA A 536 30.71 -10.76 -3.05
CA ALA A 536 31.05 -11.51 -4.25
C ALA A 536 31.94 -12.70 -3.91
N LYS A 537 31.75 -13.79 -4.65
CA LYS A 537 32.57 -15.00 -4.54
C LYS A 537 33.19 -15.35 -5.87
N ALA A 538 34.46 -15.72 -5.84
CA ALA A 538 35.14 -16.35 -6.95
C ALA A 538 35.78 -17.67 -6.53
N VAL A 539 35.72 -18.68 -7.39
CA VAL A 539 36.19 -20.03 -7.09
C VAL A 539 37.50 -20.30 -7.84
N VAL A 540 38.47 -20.89 -7.14
CA VAL A 540 39.69 -21.43 -7.73
C VAL A 540 39.60 -22.96 -7.63
N LYS A 541 39.41 -23.62 -8.77
CA LYS A 541 39.46 -25.08 -8.85
C LYS A 541 40.88 -25.52 -9.20
N PRO A 542 41.41 -26.60 -8.58
CA PRO A 542 42.62 -27.22 -9.11
C PRO A 542 42.35 -27.68 -10.55
N THR A 543 43.34 -27.56 -11.42
CA THR A 543 43.28 -28.26 -12.71
C THR A 543 43.23 -29.75 -12.41
N GLY A 544 42.10 -30.41 -12.71
CA GLY A 544 41.97 -31.85 -12.50
C GLY A 544 42.80 -32.64 -13.51
N VAL A 545 42.96 -33.93 -13.23
CA VAL A 545 43.61 -34.91 -14.09
C VAL A 545 42.57 -35.67 -14.91
N ASP A 546 42.97 -36.24 -16.02
CA ASP A 546 42.14 -37.06 -16.90
C ASP A 546 42.90 -38.36 -17.15
N TYR A 547 42.57 -39.42 -16.40
CA TYR A 547 43.12 -40.74 -16.67
C TYR A 547 42.22 -41.48 -17.65
N ALA A 548 42.76 -42.46 -18.38
CA ALA A 548 41.95 -43.33 -19.21
C ALA A 548 42.46 -44.77 -19.16
N ALA A 549 41.52 -45.72 -19.15
CA ALA A 549 41.80 -47.13 -19.33
C ALA A 549 41.53 -47.51 -20.79
N VAL A 550 42.58 -47.85 -21.53
CA VAL A 550 42.51 -48.16 -22.97
C VAL A 550 42.71 -49.66 -23.20
N PRO A 551 41.77 -50.35 -23.86
CA PRO A 551 41.96 -51.73 -24.26
C PRO A 551 42.96 -51.76 -25.43
N PHE A 552 44.03 -52.57 -25.31
CA PHE A 552 45.05 -52.68 -26.36
C PHE A 552 44.51 -53.31 -27.65
N LYS A 553 43.66 -54.35 -27.53
CA LYS A 553 42.94 -55.03 -28.61
C LYS A 553 41.70 -55.71 -28.02
N GLU A 554 40.55 -55.62 -28.69
CA GLU A 554 39.32 -56.30 -28.28
C GLU A 554 38.60 -56.94 -29.50
N PRO A 555 38.13 -58.19 -29.41
CA PRO A 555 38.36 -59.16 -28.34
C PRO A 555 39.80 -59.71 -28.32
N VAL A 556 40.30 -60.08 -27.14
CA VAL A 556 41.59 -60.77 -26.99
C VAL A 556 41.36 -62.27 -27.16
N LYS A 557 41.89 -62.86 -28.24
CA LYS A 557 41.87 -64.31 -28.46
C LYS A 557 43.13 -64.97 -27.92
N LEU A 558 42.97 -65.94 -27.03
CA LEU A 558 44.04 -66.74 -26.43
C LEU A 558 43.91 -68.18 -26.92
N TYR A 559 44.89 -68.66 -27.68
CA TYR A 559 44.90 -70.02 -28.19
C TYR A 559 45.76 -70.92 -27.29
N ILE A 560 45.14 -71.96 -26.72
CA ILE A 560 45.84 -73.02 -26.01
C ILE A 560 46.45 -73.97 -27.05
N PRO A 561 47.79 -74.10 -27.14
CA PRO A 561 48.40 -74.99 -28.12
C PRO A 561 47.96 -76.44 -27.91
N TYR A 562 47.85 -77.19 -29.01
CA TYR A 562 47.51 -78.60 -28.95
C TYR A 562 48.55 -79.37 -28.11
N GLY A 563 48.07 -80.13 -27.11
CA GLY A 563 48.94 -80.90 -26.20
C GLY A 563 49.40 -80.16 -24.94
N VAL A 564 49.10 -78.86 -24.78
CA VAL A 564 49.43 -78.10 -23.57
C VAL A 564 48.28 -78.18 -22.56
N ASN A 565 48.58 -78.67 -21.36
CA ASN A 565 47.57 -78.85 -20.29
C ASN A 565 47.53 -77.69 -19.28
N ASN A 566 48.60 -76.91 -19.16
CA ASN A 566 48.71 -75.81 -18.18
C ASN A 566 49.18 -74.49 -18.83
N PRO A 567 48.38 -73.88 -19.72
CA PRO A 567 48.78 -72.63 -20.37
C PRO A 567 48.68 -71.44 -19.40
N SER A 568 49.63 -70.53 -19.48
CA SER A 568 49.59 -69.23 -18.80
C SER A 568 49.63 -68.12 -19.84
N PHE A 569 48.67 -67.19 -19.73
CA PHE A 569 48.59 -66.00 -20.57
C PHE A 569 48.67 -64.74 -19.70
N ARG A 570 48.90 -63.59 -20.36
CA ARG A 570 48.82 -62.28 -19.72
C ARG A 570 48.04 -61.33 -20.64
N ILE A 571 47.10 -60.61 -20.05
CA ILE A 571 46.47 -59.46 -20.71
C ILE A 571 47.13 -58.21 -20.15
N ILE A 572 47.38 -57.23 -21.00
CA ILE A 572 48.03 -55.98 -20.59
C ILE A 572 47.08 -54.84 -20.99
N PRO A 573 46.11 -54.45 -20.13
CA PRO A 573 45.39 -53.20 -20.31
C PRO A 573 46.38 -52.03 -20.21
N HIS A 574 46.19 -51.03 -21.05
CA HIS A 574 46.98 -49.81 -21.01
C HIS A 574 46.21 -48.75 -20.23
N PHE A 575 46.95 -47.98 -19.45
CA PHE A 575 46.41 -46.83 -18.75
C PHE A 575 47.23 -45.63 -19.15
N GLU A 576 46.55 -44.56 -19.54
CA GLU A 576 47.17 -43.34 -19.98
C GLU A 576 46.63 -42.17 -19.19
N ARG A 577 47.36 -41.07 -19.29
CA ARG A 577 46.93 -39.78 -18.80
C ARG A 577 46.69 -38.90 -20.00
N LEU A 578 45.45 -38.47 -20.17
CA LEU A 578 44.97 -37.66 -21.28
C LEU A 578 45.17 -36.16 -21.02
N ASP A 579 45.25 -35.75 -19.74
CA ASP A 579 45.57 -34.38 -19.41
C ASP A 579 47.08 -34.12 -19.64
N GLY A 580 47.40 -33.09 -20.41
CA GLY A 580 48.78 -32.71 -20.74
C GLY A 580 49.56 -32.09 -19.56
N ILE A 581 49.18 -32.36 -18.31
CA ILE A 581 49.63 -31.62 -17.13
C ILE A 581 50.84 -32.33 -16.49
N PRO A 582 51.99 -31.63 -16.32
CA PRO A 582 53.21 -32.21 -15.73
C PRO A 582 53.17 -32.23 -14.19
N VAL A 583 52.04 -32.62 -13.57
CA VAL A 583 51.91 -32.69 -12.10
C VAL A 583 51.94 -34.15 -11.68
N ASN A 584 52.74 -34.54 -10.69
CA ASN A 584 52.68 -35.91 -10.16
C ASN A 584 51.36 -36.11 -9.41
N VAL A 585 50.48 -36.96 -9.95
CA VAL A 585 49.22 -37.33 -9.30
C VAL A 585 49.25 -38.84 -9.02
N PRO A 586 49.18 -39.25 -7.74
CA PRO A 586 49.18 -40.66 -7.41
C PRO A 586 47.87 -41.30 -7.88
N TYR A 587 47.97 -42.52 -8.39
CA TYR A 587 46.85 -43.25 -8.97
C TYR A 587 46.75 -44.68 -8.41
N THR A 588 45.57 -45.26 -8.54
CA THR A 588 45.29 -46.67 -8.27
C THR A 588 44.67 -47.31 -9.50
N ILE A 589 45.33 -48.35 -10.01
CA ILE A 589 44.81 -49.24 -11.05
C ILE A 589 44.21 -50.47 -10.39
N THR A 590 43.03 -50.88 -10.84
CA THR A 590 42.42 -52.16 -10.47
C THR A 590 41.95 -52.92 -11.70
N ILE A 591 42.37 -54.18 -11.83
CA ILE A 591 41.93 -55.09 -12.89
C ILE A 591 41.20 -56.26 -12.22
N ARG A 592 39.94 -56.52 -12.60
CA ARG A 592 39.08 -57.58 -12.05
C ARG A 592 38.58 -58.50 -13.15
N GLY A 593 38.63 -59.81 -12.95
CA GLY A 593 38.05 -60.79 -13.85
C GLY A 593 37.89 -62.16 -13.20
N ALA A 594 37.52 -63.18 -13.99
CA ALA A 594 37.28 -64.55 -13.51
C ALA A 594 38.52 -65.24 -12.89
N PHE A 595 39.70 -64.66 -13.06
CA PHE A 595 40.99 -65.23 -12.64
C PHE A 595 41.65 -64.44 -11.49
N GLY A 596 40.90 -63.53 -10.86
CA GLY A 596 41.33 -62.79 -9.68
C GLY A 596 41.23 -61.26 -9.83
N THR A 597 41.88 -60.56 -8.90
CA THR A 597 42.00 -59.09 -8.91
C THR A 597 43.47 -58.70 -8.81
N VAL A 598 43.91 -57.77 -9.65
CA VAL A 598 45.24 -57.14 -9.59
C VAL A 598 45.07 -55.67 -9.26
N THR A 599 45.77 -55.19 -8.24
CA THR A 599 45.80 -53.77 -7.87
C THR A 599 47.23 -53.26 -7.95
N LYS A 600 47.43 -52.09 -8.56
CA LYS A 600 48.71 -51.41 -8.64
C LYS A 600 48.54 -49.94 -8.28
N GLN A 601 49.42 -49.44 -7.41
CA GLN A 601 49.51 -48.02 -7.09
C GLN A 601 50.77 -47.44 -7.76
N GLY A 602 50.74 -46.15 -8.05
CA GLY A 602 51.92 -45.42 -8.53
C GLY A 602 51.77 -43.92 -8.30
N ASP A 603 52.90 -43.20 -8.34
CA ASP A 603 52.94 -41.77 -8.01
C ASP A 603 52.61 -40.87 -9.19
N ASN A 604 52.85 -41.32 -10.43
CA ASN A 604 52.51 -40.59 -11.65
C ASN A 604 52.53 -41.49 -12.90
N ILE A 605 51.68 -41.20 -13.89
CA ILE A 605 51.86 -41.64 -15.28
C ILE A 605 52.43 -40.43 -16.03
N PRO A 606 53.68 -40.48 -16.52
CA PRO A 606 54.26 -39.38 -17.26
C PRO A 606 53.39 -39.00 -18.46
N ASN A 607 53.33 -37.69 -18.75
CA ASN A 607 52.50 -37.18 -19.83
C ASN A 607 52.82 -37.87 -21.18
N HIS A 608 51.79 -38.25 -21.93
CA HIS A 608 51.88 -39.02 -23.18
C HIS A 608 52.51 -40.41 -23.07
N GLN A 609 52.65 -40.97 -21.87
CA GLN A 609 53.04 -42.37 -21.68
C GLN A 609 51.83 -43.22 -21.31
N SER A 610 51.83 -44.46 -21.79
CA SER A 610 50.92 -45.49 -21.29
C SER A 610 51.69 -46.47 -20.41
N ILE A 611 51.06 -46.92 -19.33
CA ILE A 611 51.57 -48.02 -18.53
C ILE A 611 50.75 -49.27 -18.77
N GLY A 612 51.43 -50.38 -19.04
CA GLY A 612 50.83 -51.70 -19.11
C GLY A 612 50.85 -52.37 -17.74
N VAL A 613 49.71 -52.92 -17.28
CA VAL A 613 49.66 -53.72 -16.05
C VAL A 613 49.27 -55.15 -16.38
N PRO A 614 50.14 -56.15 -16.15
CA PRO A 614 49.83 -57.53 -16.52
C PRO A 614 48.76 -58.14 -15.61
N TYR A 615 47.72 -58.69 -16.22
CA TYR A 615 46.70 -59.52 -15.58
C TYR A 615 46.95 -60.99 -15.96
N PRO A 616 47.43 -61.83 -15.02
CA PRO A 616 47.76 -63.22 -15.29
C PRO A 616 46.50 -64.08 -15.42
N ILE A 617 46.49 -64.94 -16.44
CA ILE A 617 45.45 -65.95 -16.65
C ILE A 617 46.15 -67.32 -16.65
N VAL A 618 45.96 -68.10 -15.59
CA VAL A 618 46.63 -69.40 -15.39
C VAL A 618 45.59 -70.51 -15.52
N ASN A 619 45.86 -71.49 -16.38
CA ASN A 619 45.01 -72.64 -16.65
C ASN A 619 43.54 -72.27 -16.95
N PRO A 620 43.27 -71.32 -17.87
CA PRO A 620 41.90 -70.93 -18.16
C PRO A 620 41.09 -72.07 -18.78
N PRO A 621 39.85 -72.30 -18.33
CA PRO A 621 38.90 -73.11 -19.08
C PRO A 621 38.60 -72.47 -20.44
N LEU A 622 38.19 -73.28 -21.42
CA LEU A 622 37.70 -72.75 -22.70
C LEU A 622 36.44 -71.93 -22.47
N GLY A 623 36.33 -70.77 -23.13
CA GLY A 623 35.17 -69.90 -22.98
C GLY A 623 35.46 -68.43 -23.19
N THR A 624 34.43 -67.61 -22.99
CA THR A 624 34.49 -66.15 -23.08
C THR A 624 34.42 -65.55 -21.68
N TYR A 625 35.36 -64.67 -21.35
CA TYR A 625 35.49 -64.01 -20.05
C TYR A 625 35.50 -62.50 -20.23
N GLN A 626 35.02 -61.79 -19.21
CA GLN A 626 35.10 -60.34 -19.13
C GLN A 626 36.15 -59.93 -18.09
N VAL A 627 37.05 -59.02 -18.47
CA VAL A 627 38.05 -58.42 -17.59
C VAL A 627 37.79 -56.93 -17.54
N THR A 628 37.43 -56.39 -16.37
CA THR A 628 37.27 -54.95 -16.16
C THR A 628 38.58 -54.35 -15.67
N ALA A 629 39.05 -53.31 -16.33
CA ALA A 629 40.22 -52.54 -15.93
C ALA A 629 39.81 -51.10 -15.61
N GLU A 630 40.23 -50.58 -14.47
CA GLU A 630 39.98 -49.19 -14.07
C GLU A 630 41.24 -48.52 -13.53
N ILE A 631 41.35 -47.22 -13.77
CA ILE A 631 42.36 -46.32 -13.18
C ILE A 631 41.64 -45.16 -12.53
N TRP A 632 42.11 -44.74 -11.36
CA TRP A 632 41.60 -43.56 -10.67
C TRP A 632 42.76 -42.78 -10.05
N PRO A 633 42.71 -41.44 -10.00
CA PRO A 633 43.54 -40.71 -9.04
C PRO A 633 43.18 -41.17 -7.63
N VAL A 634 44.16 -41.17 -6.70
CA VAL A 634 43.90 -41.55 -5.30
C VAL A 634 42.78 -40.71 -4.70
N GLN A 635 42.70 -39.43 -5.08
CA GLN A 635 41.53 -38.57 -4.86
C GLN A 635 40.66 -38.58 -6.12
N LYS A 636 39.63 -39.42 -6.14
CA LYS A 636 38.79 -39.68 -7.33
C LYS A 636 38.14 -38.43 -7.93
N ASP A 637 37.89 -37.41 -7.11
CA ASP A 637 37.29 -36.12 -7.48
C ASP A 637 38.24 -35.21 -8.26
N LEU A 638 39.53 -35.56 -8.34
CA LEU A 638 40.47 -34.89 -9.22
C LEU A 638 40.30 -35.29 -10.69
N ASP A 639 39.59 -36.39 -10.98
CA ASP A 639 39.39 -36.82 -12.35
C ASP A 639 38.30 -36.00 -13.07
N VAL A 640 38.68 -35.28 -14.13
CA VAL A 640 37.76 -34.41 -14.88
C VAL A 640 36.86 -35.17 -15.84
N ASN A 641 37.16 -36.44 -16.15
CA ASN A 641 36.36 -37.25 -17.05
C ASN A 641 36.19 -38.71 -16.55
N PRO A 642 35.53 -38.96 -15.41
CA PRO A 642 35.44 -40.29 -14.79
C PRO A 642 34.92 -41.44 -15.68
N ALA A 643 34.33 -41.15 -16.84
CA ALA A 643 33.76 -42.14 -17.76
C ALA A 643 34.81 -42.95 -18.54
N ASN A 644 35.98 -42.38 -18.84
CA ASN A 644 37.07 -43.07 -19.56
C ASN A 644 37.99 -43.88 -18.64
N ASN A 645 37.86 -43.70 -17.33
CA ASN A 645 38.64 -44.39 -16.31
C ASN A 645 38.41 -45.89 -16.24
N ARG A 646 37.43 -46.41 -16.98
CA ARG A 646 37.03 -47.81 -16.95
C ARG A 646 36.90 -48.36 -18.36
N THR A 647 37.46 -49.54 -18.58
CA THR A 647 37.25 -50.35 -19.77
C THR A 647 36.91 -51.79 -19.41
N VAL A 648 36.25 -52.47 -20.33
CA VAL A 648 35.89 -53.89 -20.24
C VAL A 648 36.52 -54.58 -21.44
N ILE A 649 37.25 -55.67 -21.19
CA ILE A 649 37.97 -56.42 -22.20
C ILE A 649 37.37 -57.82 -22.29
N THR A 650 36.84 -58.14 -23.46
CA THR A 650 36.37 -59.49 -23.79
C THR A 650 37.54 -60.41 -24.14
N VAL A 651 37.67 -61.53 -23.44
CA VAL A 651 38.74 -62.53 -23.58
C VAL A 651 38.15 -63.84 -24.03
N ILE A 652 38.60 -64.37 -25.16
CA ILE A 652 38.12 -65.63 -25.72
C ILE A 652 39.26 -66.65 -25.63
N VAL A 653 39.04 -67.73 -24.89
CA VAL A 653 40.00 -68.82 -24.72
C VAL A 653 39.56 -70.02 -25.56
N GLU A 654 40.34 -70.33 -26.58
CA GLU A 654 40.06 -71.39 -27.55
C GLU A 654 41.20 -72.40 -27.59
N LYS A 655 40.89 -73.65 -27.94
CA LYS A 655 41.91 -74.67 -28.16
C LYS A 655 42.37 -74.59 -29.61
N ALA A 656 43.68 -74.56 -29.85
CA ALA A 656 44.21 -74.65 -31.20
C ALA A 656 43.78 -75.98 -31.82
N PRO A 657 43.37 -75.99 -33.12
CA PRO A 657 43.09 -77.23 -33.81
C PRO A 657 44.34 -78.13 -33.78
N PRO A 658 44.17 -79.47 -33.76
CA PRO A 658 45.30 -80.37 -33.94
C PRO A 658 46.03 -80.03 -35.24
N PRO A 659 47.37 -80.10 -35.29
CA PRO A 659 48.11 -79.87 -36.53
C PRO A 659 47.55 -80.80 -37.62
N GLU A 660 47.32 -80.25 -38.81
CA GLU A 660 46.89 -81.05 -39.96
C GLU A 660 47.88 -82.21 -40.12
N LYS A 661 47.37 -83.43 -40.13
CA LYS A 661 48.19 -84.60 -40.45
C LYS A 661 48.58 -84.48 -41.93
N GLY A 662 49.70 -83.84 -42.20
CA GLY A 662 50.36 -83.92 -43.50
C GLY A 662 50.57 -85.40 -43.87
N PRO A 663 50.62 -85.74 -45.17
CA PRO A 663 50.83 -87.12 -45.60
C PRO A 663 52.09 -87.66 -44.93
N VAL A 664 51.93 -88.80 -44.24
CA VAL A 664 53.04 -89.54 -43.65
C VAL A 664 54.00 -89.91 -44.79
N GLN A 665 55.14 -89.22 -44.91
CA GLN A 665 56.24 -89.71 -45.73
C GLN A 665 56.73 -91.00 -45.09
N ARG A 666 56.25 -92.14 -45.58
CA ARG A 666 56.81 -93.45 -45.28
C ARG A 666 58.20 -93.53 -45.90
N GLY A 667 59.21 -93.60 -45.04
CA GLY A 667 60.48 -94.23 -45.35
C GLY A 667 61.65 -93.27 -45.48
N ILE A 668 62.32 -92.99 -44.37
CA ILE A 668 63.78 -93.09 -44.25
C ILE A 668 64.09 -93.57 -42.82
N HIS A 669 64.20 -94.88 -42.62
CA HIS A 669 65.03 -95.45 -41.56
C HIS A 669 66.44 -95.57 -42.16
N VAL A 670 67.41 -94.82 -41.66
CA VAL A 670 68.83 -95.17 -41.84
C VAL A 670 69.26 -95.89 -40.56
N GLU A 671 69.32 -97.22 -40.64
CA GLU A 671 70.14 -98.00 -39.72
C GLU A 671 71.60 -97.66 -39.99
N LEU A 672 72.29 -97.07 -39.00
CA LEU A 672 73.74 -97.01 -38.98
C LEU A 672 74.25 -98.39 -38.58
N GLY A 673 74.77 -99.13 -39.56
CA GLY A 673 75.25 -100.50 -39.40
C GLY A 673 76.46 -100.62 -38.47
N SER A 674 76.58 -101.82 -37.87
CA SER A 674 77.81 -102.34 -37.30
C SER A 674 78.36 -103.47 -38.17
N LYS A 675 79.55 -103.22 -38.72
CA LYS A 675 80.51 -104.06 -39.47
C LYS A 675 80.19 -104.43 -40.91
#